data_AF-A0A3M1W2J6-F1
#
_entry.id   AF-A0A3M1W2J6-F1
#
_cell.length_a   1.000
_cell.length_b   1.000
_cell.length_c   1.000
_cell.angle_alpha   90.00
_cell.angle_beta   90.00
_cell.angle_gamma   90.00
#
_symmetry.space_group_name_H-M   'P 1'
#
loop_
_entity.id
_entity.type
_entity.pdbx_description
1 polymer ?
#
loop_
_entity_poly.entity_id
_entity_poly.type
_entity_poly.pdbx_seq_one_letter_code
_entity_poly.pdbx_strand_id
1 'polypeptide(L)'
;MDISGFARLASVVGLWLALCGGQGFTAHSHKLIAPSNLARERVPLSSASPTVYLRNGGRLPTAYAGSPTVLEAWHHRRVIPLSLASGDLDEDGLADLIVGYGESHGGFLAVYRAHPHLLAARGVDLSPGGDHLRSTGRDVQPFRTPARLVELPEAPQWLVTGDFDADGHLDVIAAATGDEHLYWLSGDGTGRLASPRPWTLPGTVEALAAGDINRRDGIPDLVVGIESLDGWEALIFPSSEGASHNLSETVRLPGPSVAMTIARLDDDEFGDLAVVGRDEDSGESYLVIVHGREQQRLSGEAGALASPIVIDRLSFPFTLMSMATGHFLDDGSASSQLALLADEGSVLIVSRDESRPQGWRTDILAGDIPSGMTRLVAASISGLPTDDLVLTDERHQQLHLLIGSTVAWEGGDVSRVSSFPRGRAPTFFPLAAPPVTALPMRLNADALSDLVVLTDDAPAPTIVLTQPVATFTVDSMGDGSDVNLNDGLCDDGTGHCTLRAAIEQANANPGPDLIAFALPEAGIPTIRPHRALPPITDPVTIDGTTQPAGRVELDGSAAGAAVDGLRIVAGRSVIRGLVVHHFDDDGIELASGGGNIIEGNFIGVDASGTKASGNSFTGIHVIDSANNMVGGTAPDAGNVISGNRFRGIELAGPNARNNRIQGNLIGTDATGTSVVGNLFAGVFVNGAPGNIIGGTTAGARNLISGNWDGVRVVGARATGNLIQGNLIGTAIRGHRVLGNAGDGVCIADAPGSMIGGASPRARNIIAGNNARGVFITGRRAQGNVIQGNFIGTDRTGTRTLPNATGVLINESSQNVVGGDQPEARNVISGNGDGIRIIGPGATQNLIEGNFIGTDATGRSVLGNSQDGVIIDRAPGNTIRQNVISGNNARGVFLFGREAANNLIEENLIGTDVTGTIGLSNLFHGVFINNAPRNVVHKNVISSNNLIGVLIYGPQANWNRVGENLIGIDATQSEAMGNAVGIFIAESASHNVIGAANVIAFNSGDGVFIESGTGNTVTSNSIFANAGLGINLGADRATPNDDMAGREDADAGANNLQNFPVLHEIVAENDLLRIAYSITSTPKNSHYPIKVEFFKADPSGQGQQYLGADIYTSADRMDGGIKRVSFRLGSAMRTGDWIVATATDRDGNTSEFCPPVKVQSP
;
A
#
# COMPACT_ATOMS: atom_id res chain seq x y z
N MET A 1 -57.62 -47.54 -24.45
CA MET A 1 -58.26 -47.67 -25.77
C MET A 1 -57.62 -46.63 -26.67
N ASP A 2 -57.17 -47.07 -27.83
CA ASP A 2 -56.72 -46.21 -28.93
C ASP A 2 -57.94 -45.62 -29.67
N ILE A 3 -57.76 -44.51 -30.38
CA ILE A 3 -58.40 -44.13 -31.67
C ILE A 3 -57.65 -42.90 -32.21
N SER A 4 -56.62 -43.21 -32.98
CA SER A 4 -56.07 -42.48 -34.14
C SER A 4 -57.03 -41.57 -34.94
N GLY A 5 -56.46 -40.57 -35.64
CA GLY A 5 -56.48 -40.66 -37.12
C GLY A 5 -56.60 -39.39 -38.00
N PHE A 6 -55.69 -39.35 -39.00
CA PHE A 6 -55.78 -38.69 -40.33
C PHE A 6 -55.65 -37.15 -40.49
N ALA A 7 -55.21 -36.62 -41.65
CA ALA A 7 -53.94 -36.76 -42.41
C ALA A 7 -54.00 -36.00 -43.77
N ARG A 8 -52.81 -35.77 -44.38
CA ARG A 8 -52.51 -35.35 -45.78
C ARG A 8 -52.67 -33.86 -46.14
N LEU A 9 -51.84 -33.17 -46.95
CA LEU A 9 -50.83 -33.40 -48.04
C LEU A 9 -51.33 -32.95 -49.44
N ALA A 10 -50.59 -32.02 -50.08
CA ALA A 10 -50.39 -31.71 -51.53
C ALA A 10 -50.23 -30.17 -51.73
N SER A 11 -49.15 -29.53 -52.22
CA SER A 11 -48.20 -29.73 -53.36
C SER A 11 -48.60 -28.95 -54.65
N VAL A 12 -47.79 -27.99 -55.18
CA VAL A 12 -46.83 -28.09 -56.35
C VAL A 12 -47.43 -27.55 -57.69
N VAL A 13 -46.81 -26.74 -58.58
CA VAL A 13 -45.48 -26.03 -58.72
C VAL A 13 -45.56 -24.90 -59.80
N GLY A 14 -44.59 -23.96 -59.89
CA GLY A 14 -44.37 -23.07 -61.07
C GLY A 14 -43.06 -22.24 -61.01
N LEU A 15 -42.36 -22.02 -62.14
CA LEU A 15 -40.89 -22.23 -62.26
C LEU A 15 -40.17 -21.24 -63.26
N TRP A 16 -38.81 -21.11 -63.16
CA TRP A 16 -37.82 -20.43 -64.06
C TRP A 16 -37.62 -18.88 -63.99
N LEU A 17 -36.46 -18.26 -64.34
CA LEU A 17 -35.01 -18.51 -64.08
C LEU A 17 -34.11 -17.33 -64.63
N ALA A 18 -32.98 -17.05 -63.96
CA ALA A 18 -31.69 -16.48 -64.44
C ALA A 18 -31.52 -14.97 -64.85
N LEU A 19 -30.68 -14.21 -64.10
CA LEU A 19 -29.28 -13.84 -64.48
C LEU A 19 -28.60 -12.81 -63.51
N CYS A 20 -27.26 -12.92 -63.38
CA CYS A 20 -26.29 -11.93 -62.83
C CYS A 20 -26.15 -11.69 -61.29
N GLY A 21 -25.57 -12.68 -60.59
CA GLY A 21 -24.23 -12.61 -59.97
C GLY A 21 -23.86 -11.62 -58.84
N GLY A 22 -23.41 -12.18 -57.70
CA GLY A 22 -22.29 -11.62 -56.91
C GLY A 22 -22.51 -11.42 -55.39
N GLN A 23 -21.74 -12.17 -54.58
CA GLN A 23 -21.41 -11.93 -53.15
C GLN A 23 -22.58 -11.93 -52.15
N GLY A 24 -22.56 -12.87 -51.20
CA GLY A 24 -23.56 -12.98 -50.13
C GLY A 24 -22.95 -12.78 -48.73
N PHE A 25 -23.56 -11.91 -47.94
CA PHE A 25 -23.51 -11.93 -46.47
C PHE A 25 -24.95 -12.14 -45.98
N THR A 26 -25.18 -13.14 -45.13
CA THR A 26 -26.51 -13.40 -44.55
C THR A 26 -26.55 -12.95 -43.10
N ALA A 27 -27.10 -11.75 -42.88
CA ALA A 27 -27.42 -11.31 -41.53
C ALA A 27 -28.52 -12.20 -40.93
N HIS A 28 -28.16 -13.03 -39.95
CA HIS A 28 -29.16 -13.75 -39.15
C HIS A 28 -29.88 -12.75 -38.25
N SER A 29 -31.17 -12.58 -38.52
CA SER A 29 -32.04 -11.69 -37.73
C SER A 29 -32.69 -12.50 -36.61
N HIS A 30 -32.40 -12.13 -35.37
CA HIS A 30 -33.01 -12.77 -34.21
C HIS A 30 -34.53 -12.57 -34.23
N LYS A 31 -35.26 -13.68 -34.27
CA LYS A 31 -36.71 -13.71 -34.23
C LYS A 31 -37.17 -13.60 -32.78
N LEU A 32 -37.23 -12.37 -32.26
CA LEU A 32 -37.81 -12.08 -30.95
C LEU A 32 -39.26 -12.59 -30.91
N ILE A 33 -39.56 -13.43 -29.92
CA ILE A 33 -40.92 -13.87 -29.61
C ILE A 33 -41.63 -12.68 -28.95
N ALA A 34 -42.63 -12.12 -29.64
CA ALA A 34 -43.44 -11.04 -29.08
C ALA A 34 -44.31 -11.57 -27.90
N PRO A 35 -44.31 -10.92 -26.74
CA PRO A 35 -45.18 -11.31 -25.64
C PRO A 35 -46.65 -11.04 -25.98
N SER A 36 -47.51 -12.02 -25.71
CA SER A 36 -48.96 -11.88 -25.89
C SER A 36 -49.59 -11.10 -24.73
N ASN A 37 -50.68 -10.37 -25.04
CA ASN A 37 -51.36 -9.49 -24.09
C ASN A 37 -51.83 -10.23 -22.82
N LEU A 38 -51.26 -9.88 -21.67
CA LEU A 38 -51.85 -10.13 -20.35
C LEU A 38 -52.32 -8.79 -19.76
N ALA A 39 -53.61 -8.73 -19.42
CA ALA A 39 -54.24 -7.50 -18.94
C ALA A 39 -53.75 -7.14 -17.52
N ARG A 40 -53.51 -5.83 -17.29
CA ARG A 40 -53.17 -5.28 -15.97
C ARG A 40 -54.37 -5.40 -15.02
N GLU A 41 -54.32 -6.34 -14.08
CA GLU A 41 -55.21 -6.34 -12.92
C GLU A 41 -54.59 -5.46 -11.81
N ARG A 42 -55.15 -4.26 -11.58
CA ARG A 42 -54.72 -3.37 -10.50
C ARG A 42 -55.30 -3.86 -9.17
N VAL A 43 -54.58 -4.74 -8.48
CA VAL A 43 -54.85 -5.07 -7.07
C VAL A 43 -54.32 -3.94 -6.18
N PRO A 44 -55.14 -3.31 -5.31
CA PRO A 44 -54.65 -2.37 -4.31
C PRO A 44 -53.93 -3.15 -3.20
N LEU A 45 -52.59 -3.19 -3.25
CA LEU A 45 -51.76 -3.90 -2.29
C LEU A 45 -51.57 -3.08 -1.01
N SER A 46 -52.46 -3.27 -0.04
CA SER A 46 -52.11 -3.08 1.37
C SER A 46 -51.08 -4.14 1.81
N SER A 47 -50.05 -3.72 2.55
CA SER A 47 -49.08 -4.57 3.27
C SER A 47 -48.18 -5.52 2.47
N ALA A 48 -47.76 -5.18 1.25
CA ALA A 48 -46.68 -5.89 0.56
C ALA A 48 -45.30 -5.36 0.99
N SER A 49 -44.51 -6.18 1.70
CA SER A 49 -43.11 -5.86 2.03
C SER A 49 -42.29 -5.57 0.76
N PRO A 50 -41.38 -4.58 0.77
CA PRO A 50 -40.42 -4.39 -0.32
C PRO A 50 -39.63 -5.67 -0.59
N THR A 51 -39.28 -5.88 -1.85
CA THR A 51 -38.81 -7.16 -2.39
C THR A 51 -37.80 -6.81 -3.48
N VAL A 52 -36.60 -7.38 -3.44
CA VAL A 52 -35.60 -7.18 -4.50
C VAL A 52 -36.10 -7.89 -5.77
N TYR A 53 -36.07 -7.20 -6.90
CA TYR A 53 -36.61 -7.70 -8.17
C TYR A 53 -35.49 -8.27 -9.05
N LEU A 54 -35.70 -9.48 -9.57
CA LEU A 54 -34.88 -10.04 -10.65
C LEU A 54 -35.55 -9.72 -12.00
N ARG A 55 -34.74 -9.40 -13.00
CA ARG A 55 -35.22 -9.04 -14.36
C ARG A 55 -36.12 -10.11 -15.03
N ASN A 56 -35.99 -11.38 -14.65
CA ASN A 56 -36.87 -12.47 -15.10
C ASN A 56 -38.31 -12.42 -14.50
N GLY A 57 -38.66 -11.37 -13.75
CA GLY A 57 -39.91 -11.25 -13.00
C GLY A 57 -39.87 -11.93 -11.63
N GLY A 58 -38.73 -12.53 -11.28
CA GLY A 58 -38.45 -13.12 -9.98
C GLY A 58 -38.51 -12.10 -8.85
N ARG A 59 -38.95 -12.57 -7.69
CA ARG A 59 -39.11 -11.79 -6.47
C ARG A 59 -38.28 -12.44 -5.38
N LEU A 60 -37.30 -11.70 -4.85
CA LEU A 60 -36.48 -12.08 -3.71
C LEU A 60 -37.08 -11.43 -2.45
N PRO A 61 -37.75 -12.20 -1.57
CA PRO A 61 -38.36 -11.64 -0.37
C PRO A 61 -37.26 -11.21 0.60
N THR A 62 -37.12 -9.89 0.80
CA THR A 62 -36.13 -9.30 1.69
C THR A 62 -36.85 -8.76 2.92
N ALA A 63 -36.47 -9.24 4.11
CA ALA A 63 -36.87 -8.61 5.36
C ALA A 63 -35.99 -7.37 5.59
N TYR A 64 -36.51 -6.41 6.36
CA TYR A 64 -35.80 -5.18 6.70
C TYR A 64 -35.76 -5.01 8.21
N ALA A 65 -34.63 -4.54 8.73
CA ALA A 65 -34.41 -4.29 10.15
C ALA A 65 -33.89 -2.87 10.37
N GLY A 66 -34.59 -2.09 11.19
CA GLY A 66 -34.27 -0.69 11.47
C GLY A 66 -35.06 -0.16 12.65
N SER A 67 -35.03 1.15 12.86
CA SER A 67 -35.90 1.84 13.81
C SER A 67 -37.38 1.70 13.41
N PRO A 68 -38.34 1.79 14.35
CA PRO A 68 -39.77 1.78 14.02
C PRO A 68 -40.16 2.90 13.06
N THR A 69 -39.53 4.07 13.20
CA THR A 69 -39.68 5.26 12.35
C THR A 69 -39.33 4.97 10.90
N VAL A 70 -38.12 4.48 10.62
CA VAL A 70 -37.71 4.16 9.23
C VAL A 70 -38.50 2.97 8.68
N LEU A 71 -38.82 1.96 9.49
CA LEU A 71 -39.66 0.84 9.04
C LEU A 71 -41.08 1.30 8.67
N GLU A 72 -41.65 2.27 9.40
CA GLU A 72 -42.94 2.89 9.05
C GLU A 72 -42.85 3.64 7.71
N ALA A 73 -41.83 4.49 7.52
CA ALA A 73 -41.60 5.20 6.26
C ALA A 73 -41.40 4.24 5.07
N TRP A 74 -40.59 3.20 5.27
CA TRP A 74 -40.29 2.12 4.31
C TRP A 74 -41.54 1.35 3.89
N HIS A 75 -42.34 0.89 4.86
CA HIS A 75 -43.58 0.16 4.59
C HIS A 75 -44.68 1.01 3.97
N HIS A 76 -44.71 2.32 4.25
CA HIS A 76 -45.64 3.27 3.63
C HIS A 76 -45.15 3.87 2.31
N ARG A 77 -43.98 3.44 1.78
CA ARG A 77 -43.36 3.95 0.55
C ARG A 77 -43.25 5.49 0.53
N ARG A 78 -42.85 6.10 1.65
CA ARG A 78 -42.59 7.55 1.75
C ARG A 78 -41.15 7.94 1.39
N VAL A 79 -40.41 6.99 0.83
CA VAL A 79 -38.95 7.04 0.70
C VAL A 79 -38.59 7.29 -0.76
N ILE A 80 -37.66 8.21 -0.98
CA ILE A 80 -37.20 8.63 -2.30
C ILE A 80 -35.82 7.99 -2.52
N PRO A 81 -35.63 7.12 -3.52
CA PRO A 81 -34.30 6.60 -3.85
C PRO A 81 -33.39 7.70 -4.40
N LEU A 82 -32.12 7.71 -4.01
CA LEU A 82 -31.18 8.79 -4.38
C LEU A 82 -29.83 8.28 -4.93
N SER A 83 -29.18 7.36 -4.23
CA SER A 83 -27.76 7.06 -4.43
C SER A 83 -27.43 5.58 -4.18
N LEU A 84 -26.31 5.12 -4.75
CA LEU A 84 -25.77 3.76 -4.61
C LEU A 84 -24.27 3.83 -4.32
N ALA A 85 -23.76 2.94 -3.48
CA ALA A 85 -22.34 2.66 -3.31
C ALA A 85 -22.15 1.17 -2.97
N SER A 86 -20.92 0.66 -3.05
CA SER A 86 -20.60 -0.73 -2.69
C SER A 86 -19.25 -0.86 -2.03
N GLY A 87 -19.12 -1.78 -1.08
CA GLY A 87 -17.88 -2.10 -0.38
C GLY A 87 -18.06 -3.35 0.49
N ASP A 88 -16.98 -4.09 0.73
CA ASP A 88 -16.97 -5.27 1.61
C ASP A 88 -17.00 -4.84 3.09
N LEU A 89 -18.21 -4.55 3.62
CA LEU A 89 -18.38 -4.02 4.99
C LEU A 89 -18.33 -5.13 6.05
N ASP A 90 -18.57 -6.40 5.70
CA ASP A 90 -18.51 -7.56 6.62
C ASP A 90 -17.27 -8.47 6.48
N GLU A 91 -16.30 -8.02 5.68
CA GLU A 91 -15.01 -8.67 5.42
C GLU A 91 -15.13 -10.14 4.96
N ASP A 92 -16.26 -10.51 4.35
CA ASP A 92 -16.45 -11.80 3.71
C ASP A 92 -15.89 -11.84 2.28
N GLY A 93 -15.29 -10.73 1.82
CA GLY A 93 -14.60 -10.64 0.55
C GLY A 93 -15.50 -10.44 -0.66
N LEU A 94 -16.81 -10.27 -0.45
CA LEU A 94 -17.79 -9.88 -1.46
C LEU A 94 -18.22 -8.43 -1.19
N ALA A 95 -18.51 -7.67 -2.25
CA ALA A 95 -18.96 -6.30 -2.08
C ALA A 95 -20.41 -6.25 -1.59
N ASP A 96 -20.66 -5.64 -0.42
CA ASP A 96 -22.00 -5.28 0.03
C ASP A 96 -22.53 -4.08 -0.77
N LEU A 97 -23.86 -3.95 -0.81
CA LEU A 97 -24.55 -2.84 -1.46
C LEU A 97 -25.11 -1.86 -0.42
N ILE A 98 -24.77 -0.58 -0.56
CA ILE A 98 -25.32 0.54 0.21
C ILE A 98 -26.25 1.34 -0.71
N VAL A 99 -27.46 1.62 -0.26
CA VAL A 99 -28.44 2.45 -1.00
C VAL A 99 -28.92 3.60 -0.13
N GLY A 100 -28.85 4.83 -0.65
CA GLY A 100 -29.31 6.03 0.02
C GLY A 100 -30.73 6.43 -0.36
N TYR A 101 -31.53 6.80 0.65
CA TYR A 101 -32.91 7.25 0.49
C TYR A 101 -33.19 8.55 1.26
N GLY A 102 -33.96 9.45 0.66
CA GLY A 102 -34.53 10.62 1.33
C GLY A 102 -35.93 10.35 1.88
N GLU A 103 -36.32 11.09 2.91
CA GLU A 103 -37.68 11.22 3.41
C GLU A 103 -38.04 12.70 3.62
N SER A 104 -39.26 12.98 4.10
CA SER A 104 -39.77 14.36 4.22
C SER A 104 -39.00 15.29 5.17
N HIS A 105 -38.16 14.74 6.07
CA HIS A 105 -37.42 15.47 7.11
C HIS A 105 -36.06 14.79 7.42
N GLY A 106 -35.37 14.28 6.39
CA GLY A 106 -34.04 13.66 6.53
C GLY A 106 -33.83 12.50 5.55
N GLY A 107 -33.02 11.51 5.92
CA GLY A 107 -32.74 10.34 5.09
C GLY A 107 -32.40 9.07 5.86
N PHE A 108 -32.04 8.02 5.14
CA PHE A 108 -31.48 6.80 5.71
C PHE A 108 -30.74 5.97 4.65
N LEU A 109 -29.87 5.07 5.12
CA LEU A 109 -29.18 4.07 4.29
C LEU A 109 -29.86 2.70 4.43
N ALA A 110 -29.88 1.91 3.36
CA ALA A 110 -30.10 0.47 3.41
C ALA A 110 -28.82 -0.28 3.04
N VAL A 111 -28.33 -1.11 3.96
CA VAL A 111 -27.16 -1.98 3.76
C VAL A 111 -27.64 -3.39 3.47
N TYR A 112 -27.33 -3.87 2.26
CA TYR A 112 -27.63 -5.20 1.75
C TYR A 112 -26.32 -5.99 1.69
N ARG A 113 -26.10 -6.89 2.65
CA ARG A 113 -24.86 -7.67 2.68
C ARG A 113 -24.83 -8.77 1.64
N ALA A 114 -23.73 -8.98 0.96
CA ALA A 114 -23.55 -10.04 -0.02
C ALA A 114 -23.70 -11.44 0.61
N HIS A 115 -24.15 -12.41 -0.17
CA HIS A 115 -24.35 -13.77 0.33
C HIS A 115 -23.05 -14.59 0.23
N PRO A 116 -22.54 -15.23 1.30
CA PRO A 116 -21.18 -15.82 1.33
C PRO A 116 -21.03 -17.07 0.45
N HIS A 117 -22.10 -17.48 -0.21
CA HIS A 117 -22.13 -18.58 -1.18
C HIS A 117 -22.40 -18.12 -2.62
N LEU A 118 -22.30 -16.81 -2.89
CA LEU A 118 -22.47 -16.23 -4.23
C LEU A 118 -21.45 -16.79 -5.23
N LEU A 119 -20.22 -17.04 -4.76
CA LEU A 119 -19.10 -17.56 -5.54
C LEU A 119 -18.62 -18.95 -5.07
N ALA A 120 -19.26 -19.57 -4.08
CA ALA A 120 -18.68 -20.72 -3.36
C ALA A 120 -18.61 -22.02 -4.19
N ALA A 121 -17.53 -22.77 -4.00
CA ALA A 121 -17.17 -23.95 -4.79
C ALA A 121 -17.91 -25.26 -4.43
N ARG A 122 -18.60 -25.33 -3.28
CA ARG A 122 -19.37 -26.52 -2.87
C ARG A 122 -20.53 -26.16 -1.96
N GLY A 123 -21.56 -26.99 -1.97
CA GLY A 123 -22.53 -27.00 -0.88
C GLY A 123 -21.99 -27.72 0.34
N VAL A 124 -22.24 -27.15 1.52
CA VAL A 124 -22.07 -27.82 2.82
C VAL A 124 -23.40 -27.74 3.59
N ASP A 125 -23.60 -28.77 4.39
CA ASP A 125 -24.81 -29.13 5.14
C ASP A 125 -25.32 -28.04 6.11
N LEU A 126 -26.63 -27.81 6.11
CA LEU A 126 -27.33 -27.11 7.20
C LEU A 126 -28.21 -28.11 7.95
N SER A 127 -27.85 -28.26 9.23
CA SER A 127 -28.63 -28.83 10.34
C SER A 127 -30.15 -28.79 10.16
N PRO A 128 -30.90 -29.82 10.66
CA PRO A 128 -32.23 -30.19 10.20
C PRO A 128 -33.18 -29.01 9.94
N GLY A 129 -33.30 -28.68 8.64
CA GLY A 129 -33.97 -27.48 8.14
C GLY A 129 -33.59 -27.09 6.70
N GLY A 130 -32.41 -27.51 6.20
CA GLY A 130 -31.87 -27.12 4.88
C GLY A 130 -32.43 -27.83 3.63
N ASP A 131 -33.33 -28.80 3.75
CA ASP A 131 -33.67 -29.77 2.69
C ASP A 131 -34.51 -29.26 1.49
N HIS A 132 -34.82 -27.96 1.39
CA HIS A 132 -35.84 -27.46 0.43
C HIS A 132 -35.35 -26.60 -0.75
N LEU A 133 -34.07 -26.24 -0.86
CA LEU A 133 -33.58 -25.42 -1.98
C LEU A 133 -32.97 -26.23 -3.14
N ARG A 134 -32.49 -27.46 -2.91
CA ARG A 134 -31.81 -28.28 -3.93
C ARG A 134 -32.72 -29.05 -4.89
N SER A 135 -34.04 -29.01 -4.70
CA SER A 135 -35.03 -29.73 -5.52
C SER A 135 -35.91 -28.82 -6.39
N THR A 136 -35.64 -27.51 -6.45
CA THR A 136 -36.50 -26.54 -7.16
C THR A 136 -35.80 -25.62 -8.16
N GLY A 137 -34.48 -25.74 -8.37
CA GLY A 137 -33.75 -24.90 -9.32
C GLY A 137 -33.87 -23.41 -9.03
N ARG A 138 -33.69 -23.01 -7.77
CA ARG A 138 -33.68 -21.60 -7.36
C ARG A 138 -32.26 -21.14 -7.08
N ASP A 139 -31.91 -20.01 -7.69
CA ASP A 139 -30.65 -19.32 -7.51
C ASP A 139 -30.39 -18.94 -6.04
N VAL A 140 -29.12 -18.87 -5.66
CA VAL A 140 -28.70 -18.28 -4.39
C VAL A 140 -29.13 -16.80 -4.40
N GLN A 141 -29.71 -16.31 -3.30
CA GLN A 141 -30.05 -14.88 -3.22
C GLN A 141 -28.74 -14.07 -3.18
N PRO A 142 -28.54 -13.05 -4.03
CA PRO A 142 -27.30 -12.27 -4.05
C PRO A 142 -27.02 -11.53 -2.74
N PHE A 143 -28.07 -11.13 -2.02
CA PHE A 143 -27.97 -10.45 -0.74
C PHE A 143 -28.63 -11.24 0.41
N ARG A 144 -28.05 -11.13 1.61
CA ARG A 144 -28.57 -11.69 2.87
C ARG A 144 -29.84 -10.95 3.31
N THR A 145 -30.63 -11.60 4.17
CA THR A 145 -31.82 -11.02 4.79
C THR A 145 -31.76 -11.16 6.32
N PRO A 146 -32.18 -10.15 7.12
CA PRO A 146 -32.69 -8.85 6.71
C PRO A 146 -31.61 -7.89 6.20
N ALA A 147 -31.99 -6.97 5.32
CA ALA A 147 -31.21 -5.77 5.03
C ALA A 147 -31.35 -4.77 6.20
N ARG A 148 -30.27 -4.06 6.54
CA ARG A 148 -30.23 -3.14 7.69
C ARG A 148 -30.50 -1.71 7.25
N LEU A 149 -31.39 -1.02 7.94
CA LEU A 149 -31.68 0.40 7.73
C LEU A 149 -30.98 1.24 8.82
N VAL A 150 -30.37 2.37 8.42
CA VAL A 150 -29.60 3.28 9.30
C VAL A 150 -30.05 4.72 9.06
N GLU A 151 -30.61 5.39 10.07
CA GLU A 151 -31.07 6.77 9.99
C GLU A 151 -29.94 7.77 9.68
N LEU A 152 -30.24 8.79 8.88
CA LEU A 152 -29.38 9.94 8.61
C LEU A 152 -30.15 11.25 8.85
N PRO A 153 -29.49 12.32 9.35
CA PRO A 153 -30.13 13.61 9.55
C PRO A 153 -30.63 14.23 8.24
N GLU A 154 -29.87 14.06 7.15
CA GLU A 154 -30.20 14.59 5.82
C GLU A 154 -30.25 13.51 4.74
N ALA A 155 -30.79 13.88 3.57
CA ALA A 155 -31.01 12.98 2.45
C ALA A 155 -29.70 12.67 1.69
N PRO A 156 -29.18 11.42 1.69
CA PRO A 156 -27.88 11.07 1.13
C PRO A 156 -27.88 11.07 -0.40
N GLN A 157 -27.61 12.23 -1.01
CA GLN A 157 -27.44 12.37 -2.45
C GLN A 157 -26.08 11.87 -2.93
N TRP A 158 -25.07 11.97 -2.06
CA TRP A 158 -23.71 11.49 -2.28
C TRP A 158 -23.38 10.38 -1.29
N LEU A 159 -22.70 9.34 -1.78
CA LEU A 159 -22.19 8.22 -0.99
C LEU A 159 -20.80 7.82 -1.49
N VAL A 160 -19.86 7.65 -0.57
CA VAL A 160 -18.55 7.03 -0.83
C VAL A 160 -18.20 6.05 0.29
N THR A 161 -17.40 5.05 -0.04
CA THR A 161 -16.90 4.02 0.88
C THR A 161 -15.38 4.01 0.89
N GLY A 162 -14.78 3.84 2.07
CA GLY A 162 -13.33 3.85 2.25
C GLY A 162 -12.94 3.60 3.69
N ASP A 163 -11.69 3.20 3.93
CA ASP A 163 -11.10 3.06 5.26
C ASP A 163 -10.63 4.44 5.76
N PHE A 164 -11.59 5.33 6.04
CA PHE A 164 -11.33 6.76 6.21
C PHE A 164 -10.71 7.11 7.57
N ASP A 165 -10.78 6.25 8.59
CA ASP A 165 -10.07 6.41 9.87
C ASP A 165 -8.82 5.52 9.99
N ALA A 166 -8.53 4.70 8.97
CA ALA A 166 -7.44 3.73 8.92
C ALA A 166 -7.49 2.65 10.04
N ASP A 167 -8.65 2.44 10.67
CA ASP A 167 -8.86 1.31 11.58
C ASP A 167 -8.87 -0.03 10.83
N GLY A 168 -9.11 0.01 9.51
CA GLY A 168 -9.04 -1.12 8.62
C GLY A 168 -10.38 -1.73 8.21
N HIS A 169 -11.48 -1.16 8.68
CA HIS A 169 -12.83 -1.47 8.25
C HIS A 169 -13.28 -0.46 7.19
N LEU A 170 -14.19 -0.86 6.30
CA LEU A 170 -14.76 0.09 5.34
C LEU A 170 -15.86 0.93 6.02
N ASP A 171 -15.69 2.24 5.98
CA ASP A 171 -16.64 3.24 6.41
C ASP A 171 -17.57 3.67 5.26
N VAL A 172 -18.62 4.40 5.63
CA VAL A 172 -19.46 5.14 4.67
C VAL A 172 -19.44 6.62 5.02
N ILE A 173 -19.19 7.48 4.03
CA ILE A 173 -19.47 8.92 4.12
C ILE A 173 -20.68 9.25 3.24
N ALA A 174 -21.64 9.93 3.84
CA ALA A 174 -22.87 10.38 3.18
C ALA A 174 -22.98 11.92 3.22
N ALA A 175 -23.49 12.53 2.15
CA ALA A 175 -23.70 13.98 2.09
C ALA A 175 -24.93 14.36 1.25
N ALA A 176 -25.44 15.57 1.49
CA ALA A 176 -26.52 16.20 0.73
C ALA A 176 -25.99 17.48 0.05
N THR A 177 -26.38 17.75 -1.20
CA THR A 177 -26.01 19.00 -1.86
C THR A 177 -26.68 20.18 -1.15
N GLY A 178 -25.92 21.23 -0.85
CA GLY A 178 -26.37 22.39 -0.09
C GLY A 178 -26.28 22.26 1.45
N ASP A 179 -25.80 21.13 1.98
CA ASP A 179 -25.53 20.97 3.42
C ASP A 179 -24.08 21.38 3.76
N GLU A 180 -23.86 21.93 4.95
CA GLU A 180 -22.53 22.27 5.50
C GLU A 180 -21.87 21.07 6.20
N HIS A 181 -22.48 19.88 6.14
CA HIS A 181 -22.06 18.69 6.87
C HIS A 181 -21.87 17.47 5.95
N LEU A 182 -20.80 16.72 6.21
CA LEU A 182 -20.70 15.31 5.85
C LEU A 182 -21.17 14.46 7.04
N TYR A 183 -21.72 13.28 6.78
CA TYR A 183 -22.08 12.29 7.80
C TYR A 183 -21.18 11.07 7.66
N TRP A 184 -20.27 10.90 8.61
CA TRP A 184 -19.37 9.75 8.70
C TRP A 184 -20.03 8.64 9.51
N LEU A 185 -20.09 7.43 8.94
CA LEU A 185 -20.54 6.23 9.62
C LEU A 185 -19.42 5.18 9.61
N SER A 186 -18.68 5.06 10.71
CA SER A 186 -17.58 4.09 10.78
C SER A 186 -18.08 2.64 10.70
N GLY A 187 -17.32 1.78 10.04
CA GLY A 187 -17.54 0.34 9.98
C GLY A 187 -17.12 -0.39 11.26
N ASP A 188 -17.45 -1.69 11.37
CA ASP A 188 -16.91 -2.59 12.41
C ASP A 188 -16.39 -3.93 11.84
N GLY A 189 -16.26 -4.04 10.52
CA GLY A 189 -15.89 -5.27 9.82
C GLY A 189 -16.89 -6.41 9.92
N THR A 190 -18.12 -6.17 10.42
CA THR A 190 -19.22 -7.16 10.47
C THR A 190 -20.43 -6.76 9.63
N GLY A 191 -20.27 -5.73 8.80
CA GLY A 191 -21.32 -5.10 8.00
C GLY A 191 -22.27 -4.27 8.85
N ARG A 192 -21.75 -3.71 9.95
CA ARG A 192 -22.47 -2.76 10.79
C ARG A 192 -21.79 -1.40 10.71
N LEU A 193 -22.62 -0.40 10.49
CA LEU A 193 -22.24 1.00 10.60
C LEU A 193 -22.57 1.54 11.99
N ALA A 194 -21.74 2.46 12.47
CA ALA A 194 -21.95 3.29 13.65
C ALA A 194 -23.13 4.28 13.45
N SER A 195 -23.40 5.10 14.47
CA SER A 195 -24.33 6.23 14.32
C SER A 195 -23.65 7.36 13.54
N PRO A 196 -24.35 8.10 12.66
CA PRO A 196 -23.74 9.15 11.85
C PRO A 196 -23.14 10.26 12.71
N ARG A 197 -21.84 10.51 12.52
CA ARG A 197 -21.10 11.62 13.10
C ARG A 197 -21.08 12.77 12.08
N PRO A 198 -21.66 13.95 12.39
CA PRO A 198 -21.55 15.10 11.52
C PRO A 198 -20.12 15.64 11.51
N TRP A 199 -19.65 16.04 10.34
CA TRP A 199 -18.36 16.66 10.07
C TRP A 199 -18.61 17.96 9.30
N THR A 200 -18.40 19.09 9.97
CA THR A 200 -18.67 20.42 9.44
C THR A 200 -17.57 20.89 8.49
N LEU A 201 -17.97 21.40 7.33
CA LEU A 201 -17.12 21.96 6.28
C LEU A 201 -17.13 23.51 6.33
N PRO A 202 -16.18 24.20 5.66
CA PRO A 202 -16.18 25.67 5.57
C PRO A 202 -17.15 26.25 4.52
N GLY A 203 -18.00 25.41 3.94
CA GLY A 203 -18.94 25.75 2.86
C GLY A 203 -19.93 24.61 2.61
N THR A 204 -20.87 24.80 1.70
CA THR A 204 -21.91 23.80 1.39
C THR A 204 -21.43 22.80 0.33
N VAL A 205 -21.77 21.53 0.50
CA VAL A 205 -21.39 20.43 -0.41
C VAL A 205 -22.06 20.58 -1.78
N GLU A 206 -21.29 20.43 -2.85
CA GLU A 206 -21.77 20.29 -4.23
C GLU A 206 -21.56 18.87 -4.76
N ALA A 207 -20.36 18.31 -4.58
CA ALA A 207 -19.97 16.99 -5.10
C ALA A 207 -18.97 16.28 -4.18
N LEU A 208 -18.88 14.94 -4.31
CA LEU A 208 -18.05 14.08 -3.46
C LEU A 208 -17.35 13.00 -4.30
N ALA A 209 -16.08 12.74 -4.02
CA ALA A 209 -15.30 11.64 -4.57
C ALA A 209 -14.37 11.03 -3.51
N ALA A 210 -13.99 9.76 -3.69
CA ALA A 210 -12.98 9.10 -2.87
C ALA A 210 -12.06 8.25 -3.75
N GLY A 211 -10.79 8.16 -3.37
CA GLY A 211 -9.74 7.51 -4.15
C GLY A 211 -8.36 8.07 -3.81
N ASP A 212 -7.32 7.32 -4.16
CA ASP A 212 -5.91 7.61 -3.90
C ASP A 212 -5.39 8.70 -4.87
N ILE A 213 -5.00 9.87 -4.35
CA ILE A 213 -4.51 11.03 -5.13
C ILE A 213 -3.06 11.43 -4.80
N ASN A 214 -2.50 10.93 -3.69
CA ASN A 214 -1.31 11.51 -3.06
C ASN A 214 -0.24 10.49 -2.61
N ARG A 215 -0.59 9.24 -2.33
CA ARG A 215 0.32 8.20 -1.82
C ARG A 215 -0.33 6.85 -2.04
N ARG A 216 0.37 5.99 -2.77
CA ARG A 216 -0.11 4.68 -3.18
C ARG A 216 -0.17 3.62 -2.07
N ASP A 217 -0.75 3.94 -0.93
CA ASP A 217 -0.78 3.10 0.28
C ASP A 217 -1.96 2.12 0.34
N GLY A 218 -2.95 2.28 -0.54
CA GLY A 218 -4.16 1.46 -0.57
C GLY A 218 -5.30 1.96 0.32
N ILE A 219 -5.21 3.18 0.86
CA ILE A 219 -6.26 3.89 1.59
C ILE A 219 -6.78 5.03 0.70
N PRO A 220 -8.09 5.13 0.44
CA PRO A 220 -8.62 6.20 -0.40
C PRO A 220 -8.62 7.55 0.34
N ASP A 221 -8.14 8.61 -0.32
CA ASP A 221 -8.39 9.98 0.13
C ASP A 221 -9.85 10.38 -0.10
N LEU A 222 -10.26 11.47 0.52
CA LEU A 222 -11.58 12.08 0.34
C LEU A 222 -11.46 13.44 -0.35
N VAL A 223 -12.29 13.69 -1.36
CA VAL A 223 -12.37 14.99 -2.03
C VAL A 223 -13.82 15.50 -2.03
N VAL A 224 -13.99 16.75 -1.63
CA VAL A 224 -15.30 17.42 -1.53
C VAL A 224 -15.28 18.71 -2.34
N GLY A 225 -16.18 18.85 -3.32
CA GLY A 225 -16.47 20.12 -3.97
C GLY A 225 -17.45 20.93 -3.12
N ILE A 226 -17.16 22.21 -2.87
CA ILE A 226 -17.96 23.10 -2.02
C ILE A 226 -18.18 24.49 -2.63
N GLU A 227 -19.25 25.17 -2.19
CA GLU A 227 -19.39 26.62 -2.23
C GLU A 227 -18.99 27.21 -0.87
N SER A 228 -17.88 27.97 -0.82
CA SER A 228 -17.41 28.66 0.39
C SER A 228 -17.56 30.18 0.26
N LEU A 229 -17.33 30.93 1.34
CA LEU A 229 -17.28 32.40 1.28
C LEU A 229 -16.17 32.94 0.37
N ASP A 230 -15.20 32.09 0.02
CA ASP A 230 -14.09 32.36 -0.88
C ASP A 230 -14.38 31.98 -2.34
N GLY A 231 -15.52 31.32 -2.61
CA GLY A 231 -15.98 30.87 -3.92
C GLY A 231 -16.04 29.34 -4.04
N TRP A 232 -15.96 28.84 -5.27
CA TRP A 232 -16.03 27.41 -5.57
C TRP A 232 -14.67 26.72 -5.37
N GLU A 233 -14.65 25.67 -4.55
CA GLU A 233 -13.40 25.03 -4.11
C GLU A 233 -13.53 23.51 -4.05
N ALA A 234 -12.45 22.79 -4.37
CA ALA A 234 -12.29 21.38 -4.05
C ALA A 234 -11.37 21.25 -2.84
N LEU A 235 -11.88 20.66 -1.75
CA LEU A 235 -11.12 20.27 -0.57
C LEU A 235 -10.63 18.84 -0.74
N ILE A 236 -9.31 18.66 -0.79
CA ILE A 236 -8.65 17.36 -0.85
C ILE A 236 -8.17 17.03 0.57
N PHE A 237 -8.70 15.97 1.18
CA PHE A 237 -8.32 15.51 2.51
C PHE A 237 -7.32 14.34 2.40
N PRO A 238 -6.01 14.61 2.48
CA PRO A 238 -4.99 13.58 2.36
C PRO A 238 -4.95 12.66 3.58
N SER A 239 -5.21 11.37 3.36
CA SER A 239 -5.24 10.31 4.38
C SER A 239 -6.28 10.47 5.49
N SER A 240 -6.41 9.41 6.31
CA SER A 240 -7.25 9.38 7.50
C SER A 240 -6.90 10.44 8.55
N GLU A 241 -5.64 10.88 8.63
CA GLU A 241 -5.22 11.99 9.49
C GLU A 241 -5.80 13.32 8.99
N GLY A 242 -5.79 13.55 7.67
CA GLY A 242 -6.40 14.73 7.05
C GLY A 242 -7.91 14.78 7.27
N ALA A 243 -8.59 13.64 7.11
CA ALA A 243 -10.02 13.51 7.34
C ALA A 243 -10.41 13.65 8.83
N SER A 244 -9.63 13.07 9.75
CA SER A 244 -9.94 13.12 11.19
C SER A 244 -9.56 14.44 11.88
N HIS A 245 -8.61 15.21 11.32
CA HIS A 245 -8.13 16.48 11.86
C HIS A 245 -8.52 17.74 11.05
N ASN A 246 -9.36 17.62 10.02
CA ASN A 246 -9.77 18.71 9.11
C ASN A 246 -8.58 19.40 8.40
N LEU A 247 -7.57 18.64 7.98
CA LEU A 247 -6.43 19.16 7.24
C LEU A 247 -6.62 18.84 5.75
N SER A 248 -6.91 19.86 4.94
CA SER A 248 -7.13 19.74 3.49
C SER A 248 -6.21 20.63 2.65
N GLU A 249 -5.81 20.17 1.47
CA GLU A 249 -5.34 21.04 0.38
C GLU A 249 -6.56 21.58 -0.39
N THR A 250 -6.58 22.87 -0.70
CA THR A 250 -7.71 23.55 -1.36
C THR A 250 -7.36 23.95 -2.79
N VAL A 251 -8.18 23.54 -3.76
CA VAL A 251 -8.06 23.91 -5.18
C VAL A 251 -9.25 24.77 -5.61
N ARG A 252 -9.00 25.97 -6.13
CA ARG A 252 -10.06 26.88 -6.63
C ARG A 252 -10.61 26.43 -7.98
N LEU A 253 -11.94 26.31 -8.06
CA LEU A 253 -12.70 25.91 -9.23
C LEU A 253 -13.34 27.13 -9.93
N PRO A 254 -13.67 27.04 -11.24
CA PRO A 254 -14.35 28.12 -11.97
C PRO A 254 -15.85 28.32 -11.65
N GLY A 255 -16.46 27.42 -10.88
CA GLY A 255 -17.91 27.38 -10.67
C GLY A 255 -18.38 26.07 -10.04
N PRO A 256 -19.70 25.86 -9.85
CA PRO A 256 -20.27 24.67 -9.22
C PRO A 256 -19.84 23.35 -9.90
N SER A 257 -19.59 22.34 -9.07
CA SER A 257 -19.19 21.00 -9.50
C SER A 257 -20.40 20.11 -9.78
N VAL A 258 -20.44 19.47 -10.94
CA VAL A 258 -21.50 18.52 -11.35
C VAL A 258 -21.10 17.08 -11.04
N ALA A 259 -19.83 16.71 -11.25
CA ALA A 259 -19.29 15.41 -10.89
C ALA A 259 -17.77 15.47 -10.65
N MET A 260 -17.29 14.60 -9.78
CA MET A 260 -15.88 14.46 -9.42
C MET A 260 -15.49 12.99 -9.44
N THR A 261 -14.24 12.67 -9.78
CA THR A 261 -13.69 11.31 -9.76
C THR A 261 -12.18 11.34 -9.60
N ILE A 262 -11.61 10.29 -9.04
CA ILE A 262 -10.16 10.11 -8.91
C ILE A 262 -9.77 8.86 -9.70
N ALA A 263 -8.80 8.98 -10.61
CA ALA A 263 -8.26 7.87 -11.39
C ALA A 263 -6.87 8.25 -11.93
N ARG A 264 -6.04 7.26 -12.30
CA ARG A 264 -4.78 7.52 -13.03
C ARG A 264 -5.10 7.97 -14.45
N LEU A 265 -5.04 9.27 -14.73
CA LEU A 265 -5.35 9.86 -16.04
C LEU A 265 -4.10 10.17 -16.87
N ASP A 266 -2.91 10.11 -16.27
CA ASP A 266 -1.63 10.01 -16.99
C ASP A 266 -0.84 8.72 -16.66
N ASP A 267 0.46 8.70 -16.95
CA ASP A 267 1.34 7.52 -16.85
C ASP A 267 2.09 7.43 -15.51
N ASP A 268 1.84 8.34 -14.57
CA ASP A 268 2.49 8.32 -13.25
C ASP A 268 1.85 7.31 -12.25
N GLU A 269 2.33 7.34 -11.00
CA GLU A 269 1.97 6.38 -9.95
C GLU A 269 0.85 6.85 -9.00
N PHE A 270 0.42 8.10 -9.08
CA PHE A 270 -0.62 8.74 -8.27
C PHE A 270 -1.96 8.79 -9.03
N GLY A 271 -3.09 8.92 -8.33
CA GLY A 271 -4.35 9.25 -9.00
C GLY A 271 -4.49 10.74 -9.25
N ASP A 272 -5.15 11.09 -10.35
CA ASP A 272 -5.53 12.46 -10.70
C ASP A 272 -7.00 12.71 -10.33
N LEU A 273 -7.29 13.90 -9.81
CA LEU A 273 -8.66 14.34 -9.57
C LEU A 273 -9.20 15.04 -10.82
N ALA A 274 -10.24 14.48 -11.42
CA ALA A 274 -11.05 15.14 -12.44
C ALA A 274 -12.32 15.73 -11.83
N VAL A 275 -12.61 16.99 -12.19
CA VAL A 275 -13.78 17.76 -11.76
C VAL A 275 -14.46 18.34 -12.99
N VAL A 276 -15.71 17.96 -13.24
CA VAL A 276 -16.56 18.63 -14.23
C VAL A 276 -17.57 19.53 -13.54
N GLY A 277 -17.79 20.69 -14.13
CA GLY A 277 -18.70 21.70 -13.57
C GLY A 277 -19.07 22.75 -14.61
N ARG A 278 -19.76 23.79 -14.15
CA ARG A 278 -20.16 24.92 -14.98
C ARG A 278 -19.49 26.19 -14.52
N ASP A 279 -18.78 26.86 -15.42
CA ASP A 279 -18.04 28.09 -15.13
C ASP A 279 -19.01 29.25 -14.88
N GLU A 280 -18.85 29.96 -13.75
CA GLU A 280 -19.82 30.99 -13.31
C GLU A 280 -19.78 32.25 -14.19
N ASP A 281 -18.58 32.65 -14.64
CA ASP A 281 -18.35 33.87 -15.41
C ASP A 281 -18.77 33.72 -16.89
N SER A 282 -18.45 32.59 -17.51
CA SER A 282 -18.71 32.33 -18.93
C SER A 282 -20.01 31.55 -19.18
N GLY A 283 -20.47 30.75 -18.21
CA GLY A 283 -21.62 29.87 -18.34
C GLY A 283 -21.38 28.59 -19.16
N GLU A 284 -20.15 28.37 -19.63
CA GLU A 284 -19.71 27.16 -20.35
C GLU A 284 -19.39 26.02 -19.37
N SER A 285 -19.30 24.78 -19.84
CA SER A 285 -18.83 23.67 -18.98
C SER A 285 -17.30 23.62 -18.94
N TYR A 286 -16.75 23.19 -17.80
CA TYR A 286 -15.32 22.95 -17.64
C TYR A 286 -15.03 21.50 -17.25
N LEU A 287 -13.79 21.07 -17.54
CA LEU A 287 -13.12 19.95 -16.91
C LEU A 287 -11.80 20.48 -16.32
N VAL A 288 -11.64 20.35 -15.01
CA VAL A 288 -10.38 20.59 -14.29
C VAL A 288 -9.77 19.24 -13.96
N ILE A 289 -8.49 19.06 -14.29
CA ILE A 289 -7.70 17.89 -13.87
C ILE A 289 -6.59 18.39 -12.94
N VAL A 290 -6.59 17.92 -11.70
CA VAL A 290 -5.56 18.19 -10.71
C VAL A 290 -4.67 16.96 -10.65
N HIS A 291 -3.40 17.11 -11.03
CA HIS A 291 -2.48 15.99 -11.07
C HIS A 291 -2.10 15.51 -9.67
N GLY A 292 -2.05 14.19 -9.50
CA GLY A 292 -1.61 13.54 -8.27
C GLY A 292 -0.15 13.86 -7.95
N ARG A 293 0.23 13.79 -6.66
CA ARG A 293 1.63 13.90 -6.22
C ARG A 293 1.79 13.52 -4.76
N GLU A 294 2.99 13.07 -4.40
CA GLU A 294 3.43 12.98 -3.00
C GLU A 294 3.30 14.35 -2.32
N GLN A 295 2.29 14.48 -1.45
CA GLN A 295 2.07 15.68 -0.65
C GLN A 295 2.98 15.67 0.59
N GLN A 296 3.59 16.82 0.89
CA GLN A 296 4.15 17.06 2.23
C GLN A 296 3.04 16.89 3.28
N ARG A 297 3.37 16.31 4.44
CA ARG A 297 2.48 16.31 5.59
C ARG A 297 2.02 17.74 5.90
N LEU A 298 0.73 17.90 6.20
CA LEU A 298 0.15 19.15 6.70
C LEU A 298 0.52 19.42 8.18
N SER A 299 1.71 18.98 8.62
CA SER A 299 2.20 18.98 10.00
C SER A 299 3.24 20.08 10.26
N GLY A 300 3.01 21.28 9.74
CA GLY A 300 3.64 22.54 10.20
C GLY A 300 5.16 22.76 10.01
N GLU A 301 5.95 21.73 9.72
CA GLU A 301 7.42 21.82 9.61
C GLU A 301 7.91 21.67 8.17
N ALA A 302 8.68 22.67 7.70
CA ALA A 302 9.19 22.73 6.34
C ALA A 302 10.37 21.75 6.13
N GLY A 303 10.09 20.57 5.56
CA GLY A 303 11.03 19.45 5.46
C GLY A 303 11.47 19.04 4.04
N ALA A 304 10.73 19.42 2.99
CA ALA A 304 11.15 19.35 1.59
C ALA A 304 10.25 20.25 0.75
N LEU A 305 10.74 20.80 -0.37
CA LEU A 305 9.85 21.52 -1.29
C LEU A 305 8.98 20.50 -2.03
N ALA A 306 7.70 20.38 -1.64
CA ALA A 306 6.72 19.65 -2.44
C ALA A 306 6.70 20.20 -3.87
N SER A 307 6.53 19.32 -4.85
CA SER A 307 6.18 19.74 -6.21
C SER A 307 4.93 20.63 -6.16
N PRO A 308 4.87 21.71 -6.96
CA PRO A 308 3.67 22.55 -7.03
C PRO A 308 2.48 21.74 -7.57
N ILE A 309 1.26 22.10 -7.19
CA ILE A 309 0.04 21.56 -7.81
C ILE A 309 0.10 21.86 -9.32
N VAL A 310 -0.06 20.84 -10.16
CA VAL A 310 -0.26 20.99 -11.60
C VAL A 310 -1.75 20.83 -11.89
N ILE A 311 -2.32 21.76 -12.66
CA ILE A 311 -3.75 21.80 -12.97
C ILE A 311 -3.94 22.07 -14.46
N ASP A 312 -4.50 21.10 -15.17
CA ASP A 312 -4.96 21.25 -16.55
C ASP A 312 -6.46 21.65 -16.57
N ARG A 313 -6.87 22.43 -17.58
CA ARG A 313 -8.25 22.93 -17.74
C ARG A 313 -8.72 22.87 -19.19
N LEU A 314 -9.86 22.21 -19.41
CA LEU A 314 -10.56 22.15 -20.69
C LEU A 314 -11.94 22.83 -20.55
N SER A 315 -12.46 23.39 -21.65
CA SER A 315 -13.77 24.05 -21.69
C SER A 315 -14.62 23.54 -22.85
N PHE A 316 -15.94 23.43 -22.64
CA PHE A 316 -16.88 22.81 -23.58
C PHE A 316 -18.12 23.69 -23.81
N PRO A 317 -18.58 23.86 -25.06
CA PRO A 317 -19.66 24.78 -25.45
C PRO A 317 -21.09 24.24 -25.23
N PHE A 318 -21.23 23.22 -24.38
CA PHE A 318 -22.46 22.49 -24.08
C PHE A 318 -22.48 22.08 -22.60
N THR A 319 -23.63 21.68 -22.05
CA THR A 319 -23.72 21.35 -20.61
C THR A 319 -23.23 19.92 -20.37
N LEU A 320 -22.20 19.75 -19.54
CA LEU A 320 -21.80 18.44 -19.04
C LEU A 320 -22.71 17.99 -17.90
N MET A 321 -23.26 16.78 -18.01
CA MET A 321 -24.27 16.22 -17.10
C MET A 321 -23.73 15.13 -16.18
N SER A 322 -22.75 14.35 -16.65
CA SER A 322 -22.19 13.22 -15.91
C SER A 322 -20.81 12.83 -16.45
N MET A 323 -20.02 12.13 -15.64
CA MET A 323 -18.69 11.65 -15.96
C MET A 323 -18.49 10.23 -15.40
N ALA A 324 -17.71 9.40 -16.10
CA ALA A 324 -17.26 8.09 -15.64
C ALA A 324 -15.79 7.85 -16.02
N THR A 325 -15.07 7.05 -15.24
CA THR A 325 -13.68 6.62 -15.49
C THR A 325 -13.64 5.16 -15.96
N GLY A 326 -12.70 4.83 -16.84
CA GLY A 326 -12.55 3.46 -17.36
C GLY A 326 -11.58 3.38 -18.55
N HIS A 327 -11.48 2.20 -19.17
CA HIS A 327 -10.72 1.98 -20.40
C HIS A 327 -11.70 1.78 -21.58
N PHE A 328 -12.12 2.88 -22.20
CA PHE A 328 -13.16 2.91 -23.24
C PHE A 328 -12.59 2.75 -24.66
N LEU A 329 -11.32 3.11 -24.87
CA LEU A 329 -10.59 3.00 -26.13
C LEU A 329 -9.39 2.07 -25.94
N ASP A 330 -9.20 1.14 -26.87
CA ASP A 330 -8.00 0.33 -27.01
C ASP A 330 -6.89 1.16 -27.69
N ASP A 331 -6.29 2.08 -26.94
CA ASP A 331 -5.22 2.97 -27.38
C ASP A 331 -3.82 2.50 -26.93
N GLY A 332 -3.76 1.37 -26.20
CA GLY A 332 -2.53 0.83 -25.59
C GLY A 332 -2.00 1.63 -24.40
N SER A 333 -2.71 2.68 -23.94
CA SER A 333 -2.28 3.54 -22.83
C SER A 333 -2.37 2.86 -21.47
N ALA A 334 -1.52 3.27 -20.52
CA ALA A 334 -1.64 2.82 -19.14
C ALA A 334 -2.68 3.61 -18.32
N SER A 335 -3.03 4.81 -18.76
CA SER A 335 -4.00 5.70 -18.12
C SER A 335 -5.43 5.24 -18.32
N SER A 336 -6.27 5.45 -17.31
CA SER A 336 -7.71 5.52 -17.46
C SER A 336 -8.11 6.74 -18.29
N GLN A 337 -9.25 6.64 -18.94
CA GLN A 337 -9.85 7.70 -19.75
C GLN A 337 -11.11 8.22 -19.02
N LEU A 338 -11.53 9.44 -19.34
CA LEU A 338 -12.78 10.02 -18.86
C LEU A 338 -13.85 9.94 -19.94
N ALA A 339 -14.97 9.28 -19.66
CA ALA A 339 -16.18 9.42 -20.46
C ALA A 339 -17.03 10.56 -19.90
N LEU A 340 -17.46 11.49 -20.75
CA LEU A 340 -18.26 12.67 -20.41
C LEU A 340 -19.58 12.63 -21.16
N LEU A 341 -20.70 12.86 -20.46
CA LEU A 341 -22.05 12.95 -21.04
C LEU A 341 -22.49 14.41 -21.15
N ALA A 342 -22.90 14.85 -22.34
CA ALA A 342 -23.49 16.17 -22.57
C ALA A 342 -25.04 16.15 -22.58
N ASP A 343 -25.66 17.28 -22.27
CA ASP A 343 -27.12 17.48 -22.28
C ASP A 343 -27.78 17.27 -23.65
N GLU A 344 -27.05 17.58 -24.72
CA GLU A 344 -27.42 17.32 -26.11
C GLU A 344 -27.46 15.82 -26.48
N GLY A 345 -26.94 14.93 -25.63
CA GLY A 345 -26.89 13.48 -25.87
C GLY A 345 -25.60 12.98 -26.54
N SER A 346 -24.55 13.81 -26.59
CA SER A 346 -23.22 13.36 -27.00
C SER A 346 -22.45 12.73 -25.83
N VAL A 347 -21.65 11.70 -26.13
CA VAL A 347 -20.70 11.08 -25.19
C VAL A 347 -19.29 11.26 -25.74
N LEU A 348 -18.43 11.88 -24.95
CA LEU A 348 -17.05 12.19 -25.30
C LEU A 348 -16.10 11.34 -24.47
N ILE A 349 -14.97 10.92 -25.03
CA ILE A 349 -13.84 10.34 -24.29
C ILE A 349 -12.71 11.36 -24.25
N VAL A 350 -12.19 11.67 -23.07
CA VAL A 350 -10.96 12.45 -22.86
C VAL A 350 -9.83 11.48 -22.46
N SER A 351 -8.71 11.55 -23.17
CA SER A 351 -7.53 10.70 -22.95
C SER A 351 -6.24 11.52 -22.97
N ARG A 352 -5.18 11.04 -22.33
CA ARG A 352 -3.85 11.64 -22.44
C ARG A 352 -3.32 11.52 -23.88
N ASP A 353 -2.68 12.59 -24.36
CA ASP A 353 -2.04 12.68 -25.67
C ASP A 353 -0.92 13.74 -25.63
N GLU A 354 0.28 13.32 -25.25
CA GLU A 354 1.47 14.19 -25.14
C GLU A 354 1.88 14.85 -26.47
N SER A 355 1.35 14.39 -27.62
CA SER A 355 1.62 15.04 -28.90
C SER A 355 0.88 16.39 -29.05
N ARG A 356 -0.11 16.66 -28.19
CA ARG A 356 -0.93 17.87 -28.23
C ARG A 356 -0.39 18.96 -27.30
N PRO A 357 -0.52 20.26 -27.66
CA PRO A 357 -0.06 21.38 -26.83
C PRO A 357 -0.68 21.49 -25.43
N GLN A 358 -1.82 20.83 -25.19
CA GLN A 358 -2.48 20.75 -23.87
C GLN A 358 -2.40 19.36 -23.24
N GLY A 359 -1.68 18.39 -23.82
CA GLY A 359 -1.54 17.04 -23.27
C GLY A 359 -2.79 16.16 -23.29
N TRP A 360 -3.94 16.66 -23.76
CA TRP A 360 -5.22 15.93 -23.79
C TRP A 360 -5.82 15.85 -25.19
N ARG A 361 -6.43 14.70 -25.50
CA ARG A 361 -7.26 14.44 -26.67
C ARG A 361 -8.72 14.29 -26.23
N THR A 362 -9.65 14.69 -27.10
CA THR A 362 -11.08 14.44 -26.92
C THR A 362 -11.65 13.83 -28.20
N ASP A 363 -12.28 12.68 -28.06
CA ASP A 363 -12.96 11.94 -29.13
C ASP A 363 -14.47 11.88 -28.85
N ILE A 364 -15.31 11.86 -29.89
CA ILE A 364 -16.77 11.63 -29.73
C ILE A 364 -17.03 10.14 -29.92
N LEU A 365 -17.54 9.47 -28.88
CA LEU A 365 -17.90 8.04 -28.92
C LEU A 365 -19.31 7.82 -29.49
N ALA A 366 -20.26 8.71 -29.14
CA ALA A 366 -21.63 8.68 -29.62
C ALA A 366 -22.23 10.10 -29.69
N GLY A 367 -23.15 10.34 -30.63
CA GLY A 367 -23.79 11.64 -30.82
C GLY A 367 -25.26 11.62 -31.28
N ASP A 368 -25.88 10.44 -31.36
CA ASP A 368 -27.29 10.22 -31.77
C ASP A 368 -28.14 9.67 -30.60
N ILE A 369 -27.72 9.85 -29.34
CA ILE A 369 -28.45 9.38 -28.15
C ILE A 369 -29.60 10.36 -27.83
N PRO A 370 -30.81 9.89 -27.43
CA PRO A 370 -31.90 10.79 -27.06
C PRO A 370 -31.52 11.78 -25.95
N SER A 371 -31.87 13.06 -26.10
CA SER A 371 -31.56 14.06 -25.09
C SER A 371 -32.39 13.87 -23.81
N GLY A 372 -31.76 14.15 -22.67
CA GLY A 372 -32.32 13.90 -21.33
C GLY A 372 -31.82 12.62 -20.65
N MET A 373 -30.66 12.10 -21.05
CA MET A 373 -29.87 11.18 -20.21
C MET A 373 -29.31 11.94 -19.00
N THR A 374 -29.25 11.30 -17.83
CA THR A 374 -28.89 11.99 -16.57
C THR A 374 -27.66 11.45 -15.86
N ARG A 375 -27.35 10.15 -15.99
CA ARG A 375 -26.16 9.51 -15.41
C ARG A 375 -25.41 8.71 -16.45
N LEU A 376 -24.09 8.61 -16.25
CA LEU A 376 -23.16 7.80 -17.02
C LEU A 376 -22.38 6.90 -16.05
N VAL A 377 -22.31 5.60 -16.33
CA VAL A 377 -21.66 4.61 -15.46
C VAL A 377 -20.81 3.67 -16.31
N ALA A 378 -19.53 3.48 -15.95
CA ALA A 378 -18.67 2.49 -16.58
C ALA A 378 -18.93 1.09 -16.00
N ALA A 379 -18.95 0.07 -16.85
CA ALA A 379 -19.16 -1.32 -16.42
C ALA A 379 -18.54 -2.32 -17.42
N SER A 380 -18.17 -3.51 -16.94
CA SER A 380 -17.68 -4.61 -17.80
C SER A 380 -18.83 -5.59 -18.08
N ILE A 381 -19.75 -5.27 -19.00
CA ILE A 381 -20.97 -6.06 -19.26
C ILE A 381 -20.84 -6.90 -20.55
N SER A 382 -20.05 -6.41 -21.51
CA SER A 382 -19.66 -7.13 -22.70
C SER A 382 -18.35 -7.89 -22.48
N GLY A 383 -18.15 -8.97 -23.24
CA GLY A 383 -16.89 -9.70 -23.28
C GLY A 383 -15.72 -8.95 -23.95
N LEU A 384 -15.87 -7.66 -24.28
CA LEU A 384 -14.80 -6.91 -24.94
C LEU A 384 -13.61 -6.62 -24.00
N PRO A 385 -12.45 -6.20 -24.53
CA PRO A 385 -11.35 -5.69 -23.70
C PRO A 385 -11.63 -4.32 -23.10
N THR A 386 -12.49 -3.51 -23.73
CA THR A 386 -12.87 -2.16 -23.29
C THR A 386 -14.09 -2.17 -22.37
N ASP A 387 -14.17 -1.20 -21.47
CA ASP A 387 -15.33 -0.96 -20.61
C ASP A 387 -16.51 -0.42 -21.42
N ASP A 388 -17.71 -0.86 -21.06
CA ASP A 388 -18.97 -0.37 -21.60
C ASP A 388 -19.48 0.83 -20.79
N LEU A 389 -20.39 1.60 -21.39
CA LEU A 389 -21.06 2.70 -20.73
C LEU A 389 -22.57 2.44 -20.63
N VAL A 390 -23.09 2.55 -19.41
CA VAL A 390 -24.52 2.49 -19.08
C VAL A 390 -25.03 3.90 -18.84
N LEU A 391 -26.11 4.27 -19.54
CA LEU A 391 -26.77 5.57 -19.42
C LEU A 391 -28.21 5.41 -18.91
N THR A 392 -28.65 6.29 -18.01
CA THR A 392 -30.01 6.31 -17.48
C THR A 392 -30.93 7.19 -18.31
N ASP A 393 -32.02 6.62 -18.85
CA ASP A 393 -33.07 7.32 -19.58
C ASP A 393 -34.37 7.36 -18.74
N GLU A 394 -34.46 8.37 -17.89
CA GLU A 394 -35.63 8.65 -17.05
C GLU A 394 -36.90 8.84 -17.89
N ARG A 395 -36.79 9.53 -19.02
CA ARG A 395 -37.93 9.94 -19.87
C ARG A 395 -38.63 8.74 -20.52
N HIS A 396 -37.86 7.72 -20.90
CA HIS A 396 -38.39 6.53 -21.57
C HIS A 396 -38.34 5.25 -20.71
N GLN A 397 -37.96 5.37 -19.43
CA GLN A 397 -37.92 4.27 -18.47
C GLN A 397 -36.99 3.13 -18.91
N GLN A 398 -35.75 3.45 -19.30
CA GLN A 398 -34.81 2.47 -19.85
C GLN A 398 -33.35 2.77 -19.49
N LEU A 399 -32.48 1.77 -19.62
CA LEU A 399 -31.03 1.95 -19.65
C LEU A 399 -30.54 1.82 -21.08
N HIS A 400 -29.59 2.65 -21.51
CA HIS A 400 -28.88 2.47 -22.79
C HIS A 400 -27.49 1.92 -22.50
N LEU A 401 -27.07 0.91 -23.28
CA LEU A 401 -25.74 0.35 -23.24
C LEU A 401 -24.97 0.73 -24.50
N LEU A 402 -23.84 1.40 -24.33
CA LEU A 402 -22.83 1.64 -25.36
C LEU A 402 -21.71 0.62 -25.15
N ILE A 403 -21.61 -0.33 -26.08
CA ILE A 403 -20.59 -1.39 -26.07
C ILE A 403 -19.35 -0.88 -26.82
N GLY A 404 -18.17 -1.02 -26.21
CA GLY A 404 -16.94 -0.28 -26.55
C GLY A 404 -16.24 -0.55 -27.89
N SER A 405 -16.96 -0.97 -28.95
CA SER A 405 -16.38 -1.33 -30.26
C SER A 405 -17.08 -0.64 -31.46
N THR A 406 -17.01 0.69 -31.58
CA THR A 406 -17.59 1.43 -32.74
C THR A 406 -16.74 2.54 -33.36
N VAL A 407 -15.41 2.59 -33.17
CA VAL A 407 -14.53 3.47 -33.98
C VAL A 407 -13.25 2.76 -34.44
N ALA A 408 -13.19 2.36 -35.72
CA ALA A 408 -11.91 2.14 -36.39
C ALA A 408 -11.37 3.52 -36.82
N TRP A 409 -10.22 3.93 -36.28
CA TRP A 409 -9.69 5.28 -36.47
C TRP A 409 -8.82 5.37 -37.74
N GLU A 410 -9.39 5.86 -38.85
CA GLU A 410 -8.59 6.44 -39.94
C GLU A 410 -8.32 7.91 -39.62
N GLY A 411 -7.04 8.28 -39.44
CA GLY A 411 -6.68 9.57 -38.85
C GLY A 411 -7.10 10.79 -39.66
N GLY A 412 -7.86 11.69 -39.02
CA GLY A 412 -8.39 12.90 -39.62
C GLY A 412 -8.67 14.02 -38.60
N ASP A 413 -8.50 15.26 -39.05
CA ASP A 413 -8.71 16.49 -38.28
C ASP A 413 -10.19 16.65 -37.84
N VAL A 414 -10.40 16.82 -36.53
CA VAL A 414 -11.72 16.85 -35.87
C VAL A 414 -12.56 18.07 -36.26
N SER A 415 -11.96 19.11 -36.85
CA SER A 415 -12.63 20.38 -37.18
C SER A 415 -13.70 20.31 -38.29
N ARG A 416 -13.97 19.14 -38.91
CA ARG A 416 -14.83 19.03 -40.12
C ARG A 416 -15.76 17.81 -40.25
N VAL A 417 -15.99 17.01 -39.21
CA VAL A 417 -16.86 15.82 -39.32
C VAL A 417 -18.34 16.18 -39.20
N SER A 418 -19.02 16.37 -40.33
CA SER A 418 -20.45 16.74 -40.39
C SER A 418 -21.39 15.58 -40.79
N SER A 419 -20.90 14.34 -40.85
CA SER A 419 -21.74 13.15 -41.06
C SER A 419 -21.03 11.87 -40.60
N PHE A 420 -21.51 11.25 -39.52
CA PHE A 420 -21.06 9.93 -39.09
C PHE A 420 -21.67 8.81 -39.95
N PRO A 421 -20.96 7.69 -40.18
CA PRO A 421 -21.57 6.46 -40.69
C PRO A 421 -22.52 5.90 -39.62
N ARG A 422 -23.81 5.78 -39.94
CA ARG A 422 -24.83 5.23 -39.02
C ARG A 422 -24.54 3.76 -38.67
N GLY A 423 -23.92 3.51 -37.51
CA GLY A 423 -23.43 2.20 -37.08
C GLY A 423 -24.13 1.65 -35.83
N ARG A 424 -25.33 1.07 -36.01
CA ARG A 424 -26.22 0.46 -34.97
C ARG A 424 -26.76 1.45 -33.92
N ALA A 425 -28.02 1.21 -33.53
CA ALA A 425 -28.66 1.93 -32.42
C ALA A 425 -28.17 1.39 -31.07
N PRO A 426 -28.13 2.20 -29.99
CA PRO A 426 -27.82 1.72 -28.66
C PRO A 426 -28.76 0.60 -28.24
N THR A 427 -28.24 -0.39 -27.51
CA THR A 427 -29.07 -1.46 -26.95
C THR A 427 -29.77 -0.90 -25.71
N PHE A 428 -31.11 -0.86 -25.73
CA PHE A 428 -31.89 -0.34 -24.62
C PHE A 428 -32.56 -1.46 -23.82
N PHE A 429 -32.55 -1.32 -22.50
CA PHE A 429 -33.17 -2.24 -21.54
C PHE A 429 -34.36 -1.53 -20.87
N PRO A 430 -35.61 -1.88 -21.21
CA PRO A 430 -36.78 -1.27 -20.59
C PRO A 430 -36.90 -1.71 -19.12
N LEU A 431 -37.21 -0.74 -18.26
CA LEU A 431 -37.42 -0.89 -16.83
C LEU A 431 -38.92 -0.77 -16.50
N ALA A 432 -39.29 -1.07 -15.26
CA ALA A 432 -40.66 -0.93 -14.79
C ALA A 432 -41.08 0.55 -14.58
N ALA A 433 -40.10 1.42 -14.34
CA ALA A 433 -40.24 2.85 -14.04
C ALA A 433 -38.91 3.60 -14.30
N PRO A 434 -38.87 4.94 -14.25
CA PRO A 434 -37.66 5.74 -14.43
C PRO A 434 -36.47 5.29 -13.55
N PRO A 435 -35.28 5.05 -14.14
CA PRO A 435 -34.06 4.81 -13.38
C PRO A 435 -33.56 6.09 -12.70
N VAL A 436 -33.18 5.99 -11.43
CA VAL A 436 -32.51 7.05 -10.67
C VAL A 436 -30.98 6.96 -10.85
N THR A 437 -30.45 5.74 -10.70
CA THR A 437 -29.01 5.45 -10.82
C THR A 437 -28.79 3.94 -10.98
N ALA A 438 -27.59 3.55 -11.39
CA ALA A 438 -27.16 2.16 -11.52
C ALA A 438 -25.72 1.99 -10.97
N LEU A 439 -25.38 0.79 -10.50
CA LEU A 439 -24.07 0.43 -9.97
C LEU A 439 -23.66 -0.95 -10.50
N PRO A 440 -22.45 -1.13 -11.06
CA PRO A 440 -21.92 -2.43 -11.42
C PRO A 440 -21.44 -3.20 -10.18
N MET A 441 -21.74 -4.50 -10.10
CA MET A 441 -21.27 -5.41 -9.05
C MET A 441 -21.07 -6.81 -9.64
N ARG A 442 -20.08 -7.59 -9.17
CA ARG A 442 -20.01 -9.04 -9.47
C ARG A 442 -20.94 -9.77 -8.49
N LEU A 443 -22.11 -10.16 -8.96
CA LEU A 443 -23.16 -10.87 -8.23
C LEU A 443 -23.37 -12.32 -8.72
N ASN A 444 -22.54 -12.80 -9.65
CA ASN A 444 -22.49 -14.19 -10.09
C ASN A 444 -21.04 -14.67 -10.34
N ALA A 445 -20.86 -15.90 -10.82
CA ALA A 445 -19.56 -16.54 -10.96
C ALA A 445 -18.75 -16.13 -12.21
N ASP A 446 -19.32 -15.43 -13.20
CA ASP A 446 -18.59 -14.92 -14.36
C ASP A 446 -17.65 -13.73 -13.99
N ALA A 447 -16.89 -13.20 -14.96
CA ALA A 447 -15.97 -12.07 -14.74
C ALA A 447 -16.62 -10.69 -14.97
N LEU A 448 -17.94 -10.65 -15.22
CA LEU A 448 -18.63 -9.46 -15.69
C LEU A 448 -19.30 -8.70 -14.55
N SER A 449 -19.74 -7.50 -14.90
CA SER A 449 -20.55 -6.63 -14.05
C SER A 449 -22.02 -6.96 -14.23
N ASP A 450 -22.64 -7.57 -13.22
CA ASP A 450 -24.08 -7.47 -13.03
C ASP A 450 -24.44 -6.01 -12.70
N LEU A 451 -25.69 -5.60 -12.95
CA LEU A 451 -26.17 -4.25 -12.63
C LEU A 451 -27.19 -4.25 -11.50
N VAL A 452 -26.91 -3.45 -10.47
CA VAL A 452 -27.91 -3.01 -9.50
C VAL A 452 -28.51 -1.70 -10.00
N VAL A 453 -29.82 -1.65 -10.15
CA VAL A 453 -30.56 -0.50 -10.71
C VAL A 453 -31.60 -0.03 -9.70
N LEU A 454 -31.64 1.28 -9.46
CA LEU A 454 -32.60 1.91 -8.56
C LEU A 454 -33.64 2.70 -9.38
N THR A 455 -34.94 2.55 -9.07
CA THR A 455 -36.04 3.22 -9.80
C THR A 455 -36.93 4.04 -8.87
N ASP A 456 -37.62 5.05 -9.40
CA ASP A 456 -38.43 6.00 -8.61
C ASP A 456 -39.67 5.38 -7.91
N ASP A 457 -40.21 4.28 -8.45
CA ASP A 457 -41.47 3.65 -7.98
C ASP A 457 -41.29 2.48 -7.00
N ALA A 458 -40.05 1.99 -6.86
CA ALA A 458 -39.69 0.79 -6.15
C ALA A 458 -38.56 1.08 -5.14
N PRO A 459 -38.85 1.07 -3.82
CA PRO A 459 -37.83 1.35 -2.82
C PRO A 459 -36.79 0.22 -2.66
N ALA A 460 -37.00 -0.96 -3.26
CA ALA A 460 -36.01 -2.03 -3.27
C ALA A 460 -35.28 -2.06 -4.62
N PRO A 461 -33.95 -2.29 -4.65
CA PRO A 461 -33.19 -2.33 -5.89
C PRO A 461 -33.65 -3.46 -6.82
N THR A 462 -33.48 -3.24 -8.12
CA THR A 462 -33.64 -4.25 -9.16
C THR A 462 -32.27 -4.77 -9.56
N ILE A 463 -32.13 -6.09 -9.69
CA ILE A 463 -30.87 -6.73 -10.10
C ILE A 463 -31.03 -7.28 -11.51
N VAL A 464 -30.11 -6.89 -12.38
CA VAL A 464 -29.95 -7.39 -13.75
C VAL A 464 -28.67 -8.20 -13.79
N LEU A 465 -28.81 -9.53 -13.70
CA LEU A 465 -27.66 -10.42 -13.81
C LEU A 465 -27.18 -10.55 -15.25
N THR A 466 -25.87 -10.66 -15.45
CA THR A 466 -25.29 -11.21 -16.68
C THR A 466 -25.60 -12.71 -16.75
N GLN A 467 -25.54 -13.26 -17.96
CA GLN A 467 -25.75 -14.69 -18.22
C GLN A 467 -24.81 -15.12 -19.34
N PRO A 468 -24.28 -16.36 -19.29
CA PRO A 468 -23.45 -16.87 -20.36
C PRO A 468 -24.25 -17.00 -21.67
N VAL A 469 -23.61 -16.76 -22.80
CA VAL A 469 -24.22 -16.83 -24.13
C VAL A 469 -24.57 -18.27 -24.48
N ALA A 470 -23.66 -19.20 -24.23
CA ALA A 470 -23.83 -20.64 -24.31
C ALA A 470 -23.29 -21.35 -23.06
N THR A 471 -23.66 -22.62 -22.88
CA THR A 471 -23.12 -23.48 -21.82
C THR A 471 -22.73 -24.83 -22.41
N PHE A 472 -21.43 -25.11 -22.44
CA PHE A 472 -20.87 -26.37 -22.92
C PHE A 472 -20.56 -27.26 -21.72
N THR A 473 -21.20 -28.44 -21.64
CA THR A 473 -21.02 -29.36 -20.51
C THR A 473 -20.12 -30.51 -20.91
N VAL A 474 -18.89 -30.52 -20.39
CA VAL A 474 -17.89 -31.57 -20.58
C VAL A 474 -18.33 -32.85 -19.84
N ASP A 475 -18.62 -33.90 -20.60
CA ASP A 475 -19.06 -35.21 -20.11
C ASP A 475 -18.04 -36.34 -20.40
N SER A 476 -16.97 -36.04 -21.15
CA SER A 476 -15.92 -36.99 -21.53
C SER A 476 -14.51 -36.54 -21.11
N MET A 477 -13.72 -37.50 -20.62
CA MET A 477 -12.29 -37.33 -20.30
C MET A 477 -11.38 -37.41 -21.54
N GLY A 478 -11.95 -37.48 -22.74
CA GLY A 478 -11.21 -37.54 -24.01
C GLY A 478 -10.54 -36.21 -24.39
N ASP A 479 -9.77 -36.26 -25.48
CA ASP A 479 -9.04 -35.12 -26.08
C ASP A 479 -9.36 -34.95 -27.59
N GLY A 480 -10.53 -35.42 -28.01
CA GLY A 480 -11.06 -35.17 -29.36
C GLY A 480 -11.34 -33.67 -29.55
N SER A 481 -11.07 -33.17 -30.76
CA SER A 481 -11.53 -31.84 -31.19
C SER A 481 -12.99 -31.90 -31.60
N ASP A 482 -13.66 -30.75 -31.55
CA ASP A 482 -15.02 -30.61 -32.05
C ASP A 482 -15.11 -30.87 -33.56
N VAL A 483 -16.18 -31.53 -34.02
CA VAL A 483 -16.36 -31.86 -35.44
C VAL A 483 -16.95 -30.73 -36.30
N ASN A 484 -17.68 -29.77 -35.71
CA ASN A 484 -18.46 -28.74 -36.41
C ASN A 484 -18.47 -27.39 -35.65
N LEU A 485 -17.32 -26.73 -35.57
CA LEU A 485 -17.20 -25.37 -35.00
C LEU A 485 -18.32 -24.43 -35.50
N ASN A 486 -18.90 -23.62 -34.60
CA ASN A 486 -19.98 -22.65 -34.83
C ASN A 486 -21.40 -23.23 -34.98
N ASP A 487 -21.64 -24.51 -34.68
CA ASP A 487 -23.02 -25.05 -34.61
C ASP A 487 -23.67 -24.90 -33.21
N GLY A 488 -22.88 -24.50 -32.21
CA GLY A 488 -23.32 -24.32 -30.82
C GLY A 488 -23.49 -25.64 -30.05
N LEU A 489 -22.96 -26.76 -30.57
CA LEU A 489 -23.03 -28.08 -29.96
C LEU A 489 -21.62 -28.63 -29.76
N CYS A 490 -21.21 -28.84 -28.52
CA CYS A 490 -19.94 -29.50 -28.21
C CYS A 490 -20.03 -31.02 -28.50
N ASP A 491 -19.39 -31.49 -29.55
CA ASP A 491 -19.32 -32.92 -29.93
C ASP A 491 -17.95 -33.27 -30.52
N ASP A 492 -17.23 -34.20 -29.87
CA ASP A 492 -15.93 -34.73 -30.31
C ASP A 492 -16.03 -35.75 -31.47
N GLY A 493 -17.23 -35.94 -32.01
CA GLY A 493 -17.55 -36.89 -33.06
C GLY A 493 -17.95 -38.28 -32.54
N THR A 494 -17.99 -38.47 -31.22
CA THR A 494 -18.51 -39.68 -30.57
C THR A 494 -19.87 -39.48 -29.89
N GLY A 495 -20.43 -38.26 -29.93
CA GLY A 495 -21.64 -37.86 -29.22
C GLY A 495 -21.36 -37.38 -27.80
N HIS A 496 -20.14 -36.92 -27.53
CA HIS A 496 -19.65 -36.51 -26.22
C HIS A 496 -18.88 -35.19 -26.30
N CYS A 497 -18.88 -34.42 -25.23
CA CYS A 497 -18.17 -33.15 -25.11
C CYS A 497 -16.89 -33.33 -24.29
N THR A 498 -15.74 -33.09 -24.92
CA THR A 498 -14.43 -33.01 -24.25
C THR A 498 -14.13 -31.57 -23.84
N LEU A 499 -13.18 -31.36 -22.93
CA LEU A 499 -12.70 -30.01 -22.60
C LEU A 499 -12.14 -29.28 -23.84
N ARG A 500 -11.49 -30.01 -24.75
CA ARG A 500 -10.98 -29.43 -25.99
C ARG A 500 -12.12 -28.96 -26.89
N ALA A 501 -13.12 -29.80 -27.15
CA ALA A 501 -14.26 -29.43 -27.97
C ALA A 501 -15.03 -28.25 -27.36
N ALA A 502 -15.17 -28.21 -26.03
CA ALA A 502 -15.81 -27.11 -25.31
C ALA A 502 -15.06 -25.77 -25.50
N ILE A 503 -13.71 -25.77 -25.40
CA ILE A 503 -12.89 -24.57 -25.68
C ILE A 503 -12.98 -24.17 -27.16
N GLU A 504 -12.93 -25.14 -28.07
CA GLU A 504 -13.03 -24.88 -29.51
C GLU A 504 -14.39 -24.27 -29.92
N GLN A 505 -15.49 -24.68 -29.28
CA GLN A 505 -16.82 -24.08 -29.48
C GLN A 505 -16.98 -22.72 -28.78
N ALA A 506 -16.48 -22.55 -27.55
CA ALA A 506 -16.51 -21.25 -26.87
C ALA A 506 -15.75 -20.18 -27.67
N ASN A 507 -14.55 -20.50 -28.16
CA ASN A 507 -13.79 -19.63 -29.06
C ASN A 507 -14.50 -19.30 -30.39
N ALA A 508 -15.49 -20.12 -30.79
CA ALA A 508 -16.27 -19.95 -32.01
C ALA A 508 -17.62 -19.24 -31.77
N ASN A 509 -18.02 -19.02 -30.51
CA ASN A 509 -19.29 -18.44 -30.13
C ASN A 509 -19.07 -17.08 -29.44
N PRO A 510 -19.32 -15.93 -30.13
CA PRO A 510 -18.93 -14.63 -29.60
C PRO A 510 -19.71 -14.21 -28.35
N GLY A 511 -18.96 -13.94 -27.28
CA GLY A 511 -19.45 -13.45 -25.99
C GLY A 511 -19.15 -14.39 -24.83
N PRO A 512 -19.38 -13.94 -23.58
CA PRO A 512 -19.04 -14.68 -22.37
C PRO A 512 -19.72 -16.05 -22.32
N ASP A 513 -18.94 -17.13 -22.33
CA ASP A 513 -19.46 -18.50 -22.29
C ASP A 513 -19.18 -19.23 -20.96
N LEU A 514 -19.90 -20.33 -20.73
CA LEU A 514 -19.68 -21.21 -19.57
C LEU A 514 -19.28 -22.62 -20.03
N ILE A 515 -18.12 -23.09 -19.57
CA ILE A 515 -17.70 -24.49 -19.64
C ILE A 515 -17.92 -25.13 -18.27
N ALA A 516 -18.90 -26.04 -18.21
CA ALA A 516 -19.28 -26.82 -17.04
C ALA A 516 -18.83 -28.29 -17.19
N PHE A 517 -18.88 -29.07 -16.11
CA PHE A 517 -18.41 -30.46 -16.07
C PHE A 517 -19.46 -31.39 -15.44
N ALA A 518 -19.69 -32.53 -16.09
CA ALA A 518 -20.59 -33.60 -15.65
C ALA A 518 -19.99 -34.99 -15.94
N LEU A 519 -18.70 -35.14 -15.62
CA LEU A 519 -17.90 -36.32 -15.92
C LEU A 519 -18.35 -37.55 -15.10
N PRO A 520 -18.40 -38.76 -15.69
CA PRO A 520 -18.99 -39.96 -15.10
C PRO A 520 -18.08 -40.66 -14.07
N GLU A 521 -17.53 -39.92 -13.12
CA GLU A 521 -16.66 -40.43 -12.06
C GLU A 521 -17.14 -40.00 -10.66
N ALA A 522 -17.01 -40.90 -9.68
CA ALA A 522 -17.41 -40.64 -8.28
C ALA A 522 -16.33 -39.92 -7.44
N GLY A 523 -15.09 -39.88 -7.93
CA GLY A 523 -13.97 -39.10 -7.39
C GLY A 523 -13.76 -37.79 -8.14
N ILE A 524 -12.61 -37.15 -7.93
CA ILE A 524 -12.15 -36.03 -8.76
C ILE A 524 -11.65 -36.64 -10.08
N PRO A 525 -12.26 -36.34 -11.24
CA PRO A 525 -11.88 -36.93 -12.52
C PRO A 525 -10.62 -36.28 -13.08
N THR A 526 -9.79 -37.08 -13.77
CA THR A 526 -8.58 -36.59 -14.47
C THR A 526 -8.78 -36.58 -15.99
N ILE A 527 -8.70 -35.39 -16.59
CA ILE A 527 -8.56 -35.19 -18.04
C ILE A 527 -7.05 -35.18 -18.37
N ARG A 528 -6.66 -35.93 -19.40
CA ARG A 528 -5.27 -35.98 -19.92
C ARG A 528 -5.22 -35.53 -21.38
N PRO A 529 -4.92 -34.25 -21.67
CA PRO A 529 -4.69 -33.79 -23.02
C PRO A 529 -3.52 -34.56 -23.67
N HIS A 530 -3.67 -34.98 -24.93
CA HIS A 530 -2.61 -35.67 -25.70
C HIS A 530 -1.77 -34.70 -26.55
N ARG A 531 -2.13 -33.42 -26.53
CA ARG A 531 -1.47 -32.27 -27.17
C ARG A 531 -1.89 -30.99 -26.45
N ALA A 532 -1.21 -29.87 -26.68
CA ALA A 532 -1.63 -28.54 -26.22
C ALA A 532 -3.14 -28.31 -26.39
N LEU A 533 -3.82 -27.81 -25.36
CA LEU A 533 -5.20 -27.33 -25.48
C LEU A 533 -5.23 -26.09 -26.39
N PRO A 534 -6.37 -25.79 -27.05
CA PRO A 534 -6.49 -24.58 -27.84
C PRO A 534 -6.35 -23.35 -26.93
N PRO A 535 -5.67 -22.26 -27.36
CA PRO A 535 -5.71 -21.00 -26.63
C PRO A 535 -7.15 -20.50 -26.50
N ILE A 536 -7.51 -19.94 -25.36
CA ILE A 536 -8.80 -19.31 -25.11
C ILE A 536 -8.76 -17.89 -25.70
N THR A 537 -9.57 -17.65 -26.74
CA THR A 537 -9.55 -16.40 -27.54
C THR A 537 -10.83 -15.57 -27.43
N ASP A 538 -11.90 -16.14 -26.88
CA ASP A 538 -13.12 -15.40 -26.49
C ASP A 538 -13.37 -15.61 -24.97
N PRO A 539 -14.03 -14.69 -24.24
CA PRO A 539 -14.15 -14.78 -22.79
C PRO A 539 -14.96 -15.98 -22.34
N VAL A 540 -14.45 -16.72 -21.36
CA VAL A 540 -15.09 -17.95 -20.87
C VAL A 540 -14.90 -18.15 -19.38
N THR A 541 -15.95 -18.66 -18.74
CA THR A 541 -15.91 -19.21 -17.38
C THR A 541 -15.71 -20.71 -17.46
N ILE A 542 -14.56 -21.23 -17.06
CA ILE A 542 -14.29 -22.67 -16.91
C ILE A 542 -14.45 -23.03 -15.43
N ASP A 543 -15.57 -23.66 -15.10
CA ASP A 543 -15.94 -23.92 -13.71
C ASP A 543 -15.94 -25.41 -13.35
N GLY A 544 -14.77 -25.90 -12.90
CA GLY A 544 -14.59 -27.24 -12.36
C GLY A 544 -15.40 -27.53 -11.08
N THR A 545 -16.00 -26.51 -10.44
CA THR A 545 -16.86 -26.69 -9.26
C THR A 545 -18.25 -27.24 -9.61
N THR A 546 -18.64 -27.18 -10.89
CA THR A 546 -19.88 -27.77 -11.41
C THR A 546 -19.88 -29.31 -11.40
N GLN A 547 -18.71 -29.94 -11.46
CA GLN A 547 -18.56 -31.39 -11.28
C GLN A 547 -19.08 -31.78 -9.88
N PRO A 548 -19.81 -32.90 -9.68
CA PRO A 548 -20.29 -33.30 -8.35
C PRO A 548 -19.19 -33.50 -7.29
N ALA A 549 -17.96 -33.79 -7.71
CA ALA A 549 -16.77 -33.85 -6.87
C ALA A 549 -16.17 -32.44 -6.56
N GLY A 550 -16.76 -31.36 -7.08
CA GLY A 550 -16.39 -29.96 -6.88
C GLY A 550 -15.01 -29.55 -7.41
N ARG A 551 -14.31 -30.44 -8.12
CA ARG A 551 -13.02 -30.19 -8.79
C ARG A 551 -12.85 -31.10 -10.01
N VAL A 552 -11.99 -30.71 -10.93
CA VAL A 552 -11.53 -31.50 -12.09
C VAL A 552 -10.01 -31.38 -12.21
N GLU A 553 -9.31 -32.47 -12.50
CA GLU A 553 -7.85 -32.51 -12.66
C GLU A 553 -7.44 -32.49 -14.14
N LEU A 554 -6.51 -31.61 -14.49
CA LEU A 554 -5.84 -31.50 -15.79
C LEU A 554 -4.39 -31.96 -15.63
N ASP A 555 -4.10 -33.15 -16.16
CA ASP A 555 -2.78 -33.80 -16.06
C ASP A 555 -2.03 -33.68 -17.39
N GLY A 556 -1.09 -32.74 -17.44
CA GLY A 556 -0.30 -32.40 -18.63
C GLY A 556 0.75 -33.42 -19.05
N SER A 557 0.90 -34.53 -18.33
CA SER A 557 1.94 -35.54 -18.56
C SER A 557 1.93 -36.21 -19.94
N ALA A 558 0.86 -36.04 -20.71
CA ALA A 558 0.73 -36.50 -22.11
C ALA A 558 0.62 -35.36 -23.16
N ALA A 559 0.67 -34.09 -22.75
CA ALA A 559 0.33 -32.94 -23.59
C ALA A 559 1.45 -32.49 -24.55
N GLY A 560 2.69 -32.93 -24.33
CA GLY A 560 3.88 -32.57 -25.13
C GLY A 560 4.85 -31.66 -24.40
N ALA A 561 5.91 -31.24 -25.10
CA ALA A 561 6.97 -30.39 -24.56
C ALA A 561 6.73 -28.91 -24.89
N ALA A 562 7.11 -27.99 -24.00
CA ALA A 562 6.81 -26.56 -24.08
C ALA A 562 5.30 -26.29 -24.35
N VAL A 563 4.46 -26.81 -23.46
CA VAL A 563 2.99 -26.74 -23.53
C VAL A 563 2.44 -26.29 -22.19
N ASP A 564 1.65 -25.21 -22.23
CA ASP A 564 0.91 -24.70 -21.08
C ASP A 564 -0.34 -25.54 -20.78
N GLY A 565 -0.79 -25.51 -19.54
CA GLY A 565 -2.06 -26.13 -19.14
C GLY A 565 -3.28 -25.44 -19.75
N LEU A 566 -3.38 -24.12 -19.56
CA LEU A 566 -4.36 -23.25 -20.20
C LEU A 566 -3.69 -21.94 -20.61
N ARG A 567 -3.75 -21.58 -21.89
CA ARG A 567 -3.30 -20.29 -22.42
C ARG A 567 -4.50 -19.39 -22.70
N ILE A 568 -4.63 -18.29 -21.96
CA ILE A 568 -5.73 -17.33 -22.09
C ILE A 568 -5.21 -16.10 -22.84
N VAL A 569 -5.79 -15.83 -24.01
CA VAL A 569 -5.53 -14.64 -24.83
C VAL A 569 -6.71 -13.66 -24.77
N ALA A 570 -7.91 -14.17 -24.47
CA ALA A 570 -9.09 -13.39 -24.14
C ALA A 570 -8.88 -12.53 -22.87
N GLY A 571 -9.68 -11.47 -22.75
CA GLY A 571 -9.93 -10.84 -21.45
C GLY A 571 -11.11 -11.48 -20.72
N ARG A 572 -11.43 -10.97 -19.52
CA ARG A 572 -12.68 -11.22 -18.78
C ARG A 572 -13.08 -12.72 -18.70
N SER A 573 -12.10 -13.61 -18.56
CA SER A 573 -12.31 -15.06 -18.37
C SER A 573 -12.16 -15.47 -16.91
N VAL A 574 -12.86 -16.52 -16.47
CA VAL A 574 -12.76 -17.08 -15.11
C VAL A 574 -12.28 -18.53 -15.18
N ILE A 575 -11.22 -18.87 -14.44
CA ILE A 575 -10.81 -20.27 -14.24
C ILE A 575 -10.96 -20.63 -12.77
N ARG A 576 -11.77 -21.64 -12.46
CA ARG A 576 -12.06 -22.04 -11.08
C ARG A 576 -12.27 -23.53 -10.89
N GLY A 577 -11.93 -24.01 -9.69
CA GLY A 577 -12.14 -25.40 -9.28
C GLY A 577 -11.21 -26.44 -9.94
N LEU A 578 -10.18 -26.03 -10.69
CA LEU A 578 -9.28 -26.96 -11.37
C LEU A 578 -8.11 -27.40 -10.50
N VAL A 579 -7.54 -28.57 -10.82
CA VAL A 579 -6.21 -29.02 -10.40
C VAL A 579 -5.35 -29.08 -11.67
N VAL A 580 -4.27 -28.29 -11.78
CA VAL A 580 -3.49 -28.14 -13.02
C VAL A 580 -2.02 -28.45 -12.78
N HIS A 581 -1.53 -29.54 -13.36
CA HIS A 581 -0.21 -30.08 -13.01
C HIS A 581 0.45 -30.93 -14.12
N HIS A 582 1.76 -31.17 -14.00
CA HIS A 582 2.60 -31.90 -14.98
C HIS A 582 2.68 -31.33 -16.41
N PHE A 583 2.30 -30.07 -16.64
CA PHE A 583 2.56 -29.41 -17.93
C PHE A 583 4.05 -29.08 -18.09
N ASP A 584 4.56 -29.10 -19.33
CA ASP A 584 6.00 -28.94 -19.59
C ASP A 584 6.44 -27.47 -19.73
N ASP A 585 5.51 -26.52 -19.67
CA ASP A 585 5.80 -25.10 -19.47
C ASP A 585 5.01 -24.56 -18.27
N ASP A 586 4.10 -23.59 -18.47
CA ASP A 586 3.32 -22.98 -17.39
C ASP A 586 2.02 -23.75 -17.08
N GLY A 587 1.52 -23.64 -15.85
CA GLY A 587 0.21 -24.19 -15.47
C GLY A 587 -0.95 -23.44 -16.14
N ILE A 588 -0.98 -22.12 -15.96
CA ILE A 588 -1.93 -21.21 -16.61
C ILE A 588 -1.16 -19.95 -17.06
N GLU A 589 -1.30 -19.56 -18.32
CA GLU A 589 -0.74 -18.32 -18.87
C GLU A 589 -1.87 -17.34 -19.22
N LEU A 590 -1.74 -16.07 -18.80
CA LEU A 590 -2.62 -14.96 -19.13
C LEU A 590 -1.85 -13.98 -20.01
N ALA A 591 -2.19 -13.91 -21.30
CA ALA A 591 -1.44 -13.18 -22.32
C ALA A 591 -2.30 -12.11 -22.99
N SER A 592 -1.86 -10.85 -22.96
CA SER A 592 -2.51 -9.68 -23.58
C SER A 592 -3.90 -9.30 -23.04
N GLY A 593 -4.91 -10.18 -23.14
CA GLY A 593 -6.27 -9.91 -22.66
C GLY A 593 -6.32 -9.80 -21.14
N GLY A 594 -6.89 -8.70 -20.64
CA GLY A 594 -6.91 -8.37 -19.20
C GLY A 594 -8.23 -8.67 -18.49
N GLY A 595 -8.26 -8.45 -17.17
CA GLY A 595 -9.46 -8.58 -16.35
C GLY A 595 -9.90 -10.03 -16.08
N ASN A 596 -8.99 -11.01 -16.18
CA ASN A 596 -9.29 -12.40 -15.89
C ASN A 596 -9.28 -12.69 -14.38
N ILE A 597 -10.02 -13.72 -13.94
CA ILE A 597 -10.11 -14.16 -12.55
C ILE A 597 -9.68 -15.63 -12.46
N ILE A 598 -8.63 -15.91 -11.69
CA ILE A 598 -8.15 -17.27 -11.42
C ILE A 598 -8.40 -17.57 -9.94
N GLU A 599 -9.46 -18.29 -9.60
CA GLU A 599 -9.94 -18.45 -8.21
C GLU A 599 -10.12 -19.92 -7.79
N GLY A 600 -9.67 -20.27 -6.58
CA GLY A 600 -9.92 -21.56 -5.94
C GLY A 600 -9.26 -22.78 -6.59
N ASN A 601 -8.22 -22.60 -7.43
CA ASN A 601 -7.52 -23.68 -8.15
C ASN A 601 -6.33 -24.26 -7.36
N PHE A 602 -5.94 -25.49 -7.67
CA PHE A 602 -4.71 -26.14 -7.17
C PHE A 602 -3.72 -26.29 -8.33
N ILE A 603 -2.55 -25.68 -8.26
CA ILE A 603 -1.62 -25.56 -9.39
C ILE A 603 -0.23 -26.03 -8.99
N GLY A 604 0.27 -27.05 -9.69
CA GLY A 604 1.55 -27.73 -9.41
C GLY A 604 1.52 -28.72 -8.24
N VAL A 605 0.32 -29.01 -7.69
CA VAL A 605 0.11 -29.98 -6.61
C VAL A 605 -0.94 -31.02 -6.98
N ASP A 606 -0.92 -32.18 -6.30
CA ASP A 606 -1.96 -33.21 -6.47
C ASP A 606 -3.36 -32.71 -6.04
N ALA A 607 -4.41 -33.45 -6.40
CA ALA A 607 -5.80 -33.09 -6.06
C ALA A 607 -6.10 -33.03 -4.54
N SER A 608 -5.19 -33.48 -3.68
CA SER A 608 -5.28 -33.27 -2.23
C SER A 608 -4.66 -31.94 -1.77
N GLY A 609 -3.85 -31.31 -2.61
CA GLY A 609 -3.09 -30.11 -2.31
C GLY A 609 -1.94 -30.34 -1.32
N THR A 610 -1.45 -31.58 -1.17
CA THR A 610 -0.43 -31.93 -0.15
C THR A 610 0.90 -32.42 -0.72
N LYS A 611 0.96 -32.74 -2.01
CA LYS A 611 2.19 -33.20 -2.68
C LYS A 611 2.45 -32.38 -3.93
N ALA A 612 3.74 -32.15 -4.22
CA ALA A 612 4.18 -31.53 -5.47
C ALA A 612 3.96 -32.48 -6.66
N SER A 613 3.29 -31.96 -7.68
CA SER A 613 3.10 -32.53 -9.02
C SER A 613 3.50 -31.51 -10.09
N GLY A 614 4.47 -30.65 -9.76
CA GLY A 614 4.73 -29.36 -10.43
C GLY A 614 4.74 -29.35 -11.95
N ASN A 615 4.25 -28.26 -12.52
CA ASN A 615 4.55 -27.89 -13.91
C ASN A 615 6.05 -27.59 -14.05
N SER A 616 6.60 -27.74 -15.25
CA SER A 616 8.04 -27.60 -15.52
C SER A 616 8.54 -26.16 -15.42
N PHE A 617 7.68 -25.15 -15.52
CA PHE A 617 8.06 -23.74 -15.37
C PHE A 617 7.28 -23.02 -14.25
N THR A 618 6.33 -22.14 -14.56
CA THR A 618 5.57 -21.34 -13.58
C THR A 618 4.19 -21.95 -13.29
N GLY A 619 3.64 -21.70 -12.10
CA GLY A 619 2.25 -22.04 -11.79
C GLY A 619 1.26 -21.18 -12.60
N ILE A 620 1.32 -19.86 -12.40
CA ILE A 620 0.53 -18.86 -13.17
C ILE A 620 1.47 -17.79 -13.74
N HIS A 621 1.45 -17.58 -15.05
CA HIS A 621 2.26 -16.55 -15.72
C HIS A 621 1.35 -15.49 -16.36
N VAL A 622 1.49 -14.24 -15.96
CA VAL A 622 0.76 -13.10 -16.51
C VAL A 622 1.73 -12.28 -17.34
N ILE A 623 1.56 -12.30 -18.67
CA ILE A 623 2.45 -11.65 -19.62
C ILE A 623 1.72 -10.56 -20.40
N ASP A 624 2.14 -9.31 -20.18
CA ASP A 624 1.57 -8.10 -20.78
C ASP A 624 0.03 -8.01 -20.70
N SER A 625 -0.55 -8.56 -19.62
CA SER A 625 -1.99 -8.60 -19.34
C SER A 625 -2.32 -7.87 -18.03
N ALA A 626 -3.27 -6.94 -18.08
CA ALA A 626 -3.59 -6.01 -17.01
C ALA A 626 -4.85 -6.39 -16.21
N ASN A 627 -5.00 -5.81 -15.02
CA ASN A 627 -6.22 -5.84 -14.20
C ASN A 627 -6.71 -7.26 -13.80
N ASN A 628 -5.86 -8.30 -13.85
CA ASN A 628 -6.26 -9.66 -13.48
C ASN A 628 -6.33 -9.84 -11.95
N MET A 629 -7.22 -10.73 -11.50
CA MET A 629 -7.28 -11.22 -10.13
C MET A 629 -6.77 -12.66 -10.07
N VAL A 630 -5.71 -12.90 -9.30
CA VAL A 630 -5.25 -14.24 -8.95
C VAL A 630 -5.59 -14.48 -7.48
N GLY A 631 -6.57 -15.35 -7.27
CA GLY A 631 -7.19 -15.65 -6.00
C GLY A 631 -8.39 -14.75 -5.76
N GLY A 632 -8.46 -14.14 -4.58
CA GLY A 632 -9.50 -13.20 -4.21
C GLY A 632 -9.64 -13.06 -2.70
N THR A 633 -10.47 -12.12 -2.28
CA THR A 633 -10.79 -11.86 -0.86
C THR A 633 -11.83 -12.81 -0.29
N ALA A 634 -12.70 -13.38 -1.13
CA ALA A 634 -13.81 -14.24 -0.72
C ALA A 634 -13.34 -15.63 -0.22
N PRO A 635 -14.07 -16.28 0.70
CA PRO A 635 -13.88 -17.68 1.05
C PRO A 635 -13.76 -18.59 -0.17
N ASP A 636 -12.80 -19.51 -0.11
CA ASP A 636 -12.45 -20.46 -1.18
C ASP A 636 -11.95 -19.85 -2.52
N ALA A 637 -11.85 -18.52 -2.66
CA ALA A 637 -11.28 -17.88 -3.85
C ALA A 637 -9.74 -18.02 -3.93
N GLY A 638 -9.05 -18.21 -2.81
CA GLY A 638 -7.59 -18.39 -2.78
C GLY A 638 -7.12 -19.67 -3.48
N ASN A 639 -6.12 -19.54 -4.36
CA ASN A 639 -5.49 -20.71 -5.02
C ASN A 639 -4.40 -21.34 -4.14
N VAL A 640 -4.07 -22.60 -4.42
CA VAL A 640 -2.86 -23.29 -3.90
C VAL A 640 -1.85 -23.42 -5.04
N ILE A 641 -0.76 -22.66 -4.99
CA ILE A 641 0.19 -22.51 -6.10
C ILE A 641 1.59 -22.93 -5.63
N SER A 642 1.91 -24.20 -5.83
CA SER A 642 2.94 -24.91 -5.07
C SER A 642 3.60 -25.99 -5.90
N GLY A 643 4.82 -26.40 -5.54
CA GLY A 643 5.51 -27.53 -6.15
C GLY A 643 6.02 -27.34 -7.58
N ASN A 644 5.80 -26.18 -8.22
CA ASN A 644 6.24 -25.90 -9.59
C ASN A 644 7.77 -25.82 -9.68
N ARG A 645 8.32 -26.28 -10.81
CA ARG A 645 9.78 -26.42 -10.98
C ARG A 645 10.52 -25.10 -11.17
N PHE A 646 9.82 -23.98 -11.32
CA PHE A 646 10.43 -22.66 -11.23
C PHE A 646 9.63 -21.73 -10.31
N ARG A 647 8.67 -20.96 -10.82
CA ARG A 647 7.98 -19.91 -10.05
C ARG A 647 6.58 -20.36 -9.60
N GLY A 648 6.07 -19.76 -8.53
CA GLY A 648 4.63 -19.85 -8.22
C GLY A 648 3.82 -19.00 -9.20
N ILE A 649 4.01 -17.69 -9.14
CA ILE A 649 3.38 -16.70 -10.02
C ILE A 649 4.45 -15.81 -10.66
N GLU A 650 4.33 -15.49 -11.95
CA GLU A 650 5.10 -14.45 -12.64
C GLU A 650 4.18 -13.35 -13.18
N LEU A 651 4.54 -12.08 -12.96
CA LEU A 651 3.97 -10.91 -13.63
C LEU A 651 5.08 -10.29 -14.51
N ALA A 652 4.93 -10.33 -15.83
CA ALA A 652 5.98 -9.98 -16.78
C ALA A 652 5.52 -8.96 -17.83
N GLY A 653 6.39 -7.99 -18.11
CA GLY A 653 6.19 -6.99 -19.16
C GLY A 653 5.50 -5.71 -18.68
N PRO A 654 5.69 -4.58 -19.40
CA PRO A 654 5.17 -3.27 -19.00
C PRO A 654 3.64 -3.20 -18.92
N ASN A 655 2.92 -4.06 -19.65
CA ASN A 655 1.45 -4.05 -19.65
C ASN A 655 0.87 -4.97 -18.57
N ALA A 656 1.70 -5.76 -17.86
CA ALA A 656 1.27 -6.56 -16.71
C ALA A 656 1.10 -5.68 -15.46
N ARG A 657 0.07 -4.82 -15.48
CA ARG A 657 -0.18 -3.77 -14.49
C ARG A 657 -1.53 -3.93 -13.79
N ASN A 658 -1.66 -3.34 -12.60
CA ASN A 658 -2.88 -3.36 -11.78
C ASN A 658 -3.39 -4.79 -11.43
N ASN A 659 -2.55 -5.81 -11.58
CA ASN A 659 -2.91 -7.18 -11.21
C ASN A 659 -2.94 -7.32 -9.68
N ARG A 660 -3.91 -8.08 -9.17
CA ARG A 660 -4.12 -8.34 -7.74
C ARG A 660 -3.86 -9.81 -7.45
N ILE A 661 -2.89 -10.09 -6.59
CA ILE A 661 -2.57 -11.43 -6.10
C ILE A 661 -3.07 -11.51 -4.66
N GLN A 662 -4.19 -12.19 -4.40
CA GLN A 662 -4.91 -12.09 -3.12
C GLN A 662 -5.38 -13.45 -2.58
N GLY A 663 -5.24 -13.67 -1.26
CA GLY A 663 -5.78 -14.85 -0.57
C GLY A 663 -5.09 -16.19 -0.88
N ASN A 664 -3.99 -16.21 -1.64
CA ASN A 664 -3.37 -17.44 -2.13
C ASN A 664 -2.46 -18.13 -1.09
N LEU A 665 -2.33 -19.46 -1.21
CA LEU A 665 -1.33 -20.28 -0.53
C LEU A 665 -0.22 -20.66 -1.53
N ILE A 666 0.98 -20.09 -1.38
CA ILE A 666 2.07 -20.16 -2.36
C ILE A 666 3.30 -20.84 -1.77
N GLY A 667 3.63 -22.03 -2.27
CA GLY A 667 4.75 -22.86 -1.81
C GLY A 667 4.45 -23.70 -0.55
N THR A 668 3.19 -23.75 -0.12
CA THR A 668 2.72 -24.60 1.00
C THR A 668 1.70 -25.64 0.54
N ASP A 669 1.37 -26.59 1.41
CA ASP A 669 0.17 -27.41 1.24
C ASP A 669 -1.11 -26.56 1.32
N ALA A 670 -2.25 -27.15 0.93
CA ALA A 670 -3.58 -26.56 0.99
C ALA A 670 -4.08 -26.23 2.42
N THR A 671 -3.32 -26.59 3.46
CA THR A 671 -3.61 -26.20 4.85
C THR A 671 -2.78 -24.99 5.31
N GLY A 672 -1.79 -24.58 4.51
CA GLY A 672 -0.79 -23.59 4.89
C GLY A 672 0.08 -24.02 6.08
N THR A 673 0.28 -25.33 6.27
CA THR A 673 1.02 -25.88 7.43
C THR A 673 2.30 -26.65 7.10
N SER A 674 2.45 -27.17 5.88
CA SER A 674 3.66 -27.86 5.41
C SER A 674 4.24 -27.17 4.17
N VAL A 675 5.54 -27.34 3.91
CA VAL A 675 6.20 -26.83 2.70
C VAL A 675 5.92 -27.74 1.51
N VAL A 676 5.49 -27.15 0.40
CA VAL A 676 5.41 -27.74 -0.93
C VAL A 676 5.94 -26.69 -1.92
N GLY A 677 7.20 -26.30 -1.71
CA GLY A 677 7.79 -25.09 -2.31
C GLY A 677 7.89 -25.10 -3.83
N ASN A 678 7.74 -23.93 -4.45
CA ASN A 678 8.22 -23.69 -5.82
C ASN A 678 9.76 -23.50 -5.78
N LEU A 679 10.49 -23.88 -6.84
CA LEU A 679 11.96 -23.96 -6.78
C LEU A 679 12.69 -22.61 -6.96
N PHE A 680 11.97 -21.54 -7.32
CA PHE A 680 12.45 -20.16 -7.36
C PHE A 680 11.50 -19.25 -6.56
N ALA A 681 11.11 -18.07 -7.05
CA ALA A 681 10.26 -17.15 -6.32
C ALA A 681 8.80 -17.64 -6.21
N GLY A 682 8.17 -17.41 -5.05
CA GLY A 682 6.72 -17.61 -4.88
C GLY A 682 5.92 -16.67 -5.76
N VAL A 683 6.23 -15.36 -5.71
CA VAL A 683 5.73 -14.35 -6.65
C VAL A 683 6.91 -13.60 -7.25
N PHE A 684 6.97 -13.49 -8.58
CA PHE A 684 8.01 -12.81 -9.33
C PHE A 684 7.41 -11.68 -10.17
N VAL A 685 7.89 -10.46 -10.01
CA VAL A 685 7.45 -9.28 -10.77
C VAL A 685 8.62 -8.80 -11.62
N ASN A 686 8.43 -8.70 -12.94
CA ASN A 686 9.50 -8.60 -13.93
C ASN A 686 9.22 -7.46 -14.91
N GLY A 687 9.68 -6.25 -14.57
CA GLY A 687 9.40 -5.04 -15.35
C GLY A 687 7.92 -4.63 -15.41
N ALA A 688 7.12 -5.15 -14.49
CA ALA A 688 5.66 -5.03 -14.43
C ALA A 688 5.26 -4.00 -13.34
N PRO A 689 4.68 -2.84 -13.70
CA PRO A 689 4.39 -1.75 -12.76
C PRO A 689 3.04 -1.92 -12.05
N GLY A 690 2.95 -1.40 -10.83
CA GLY A 690 1.68 -1.08 -10.20
C GLY A 690 0.79 -2.28 -9.87
N ASN A 691 1.36 -3.41 -9.48
CA ASN A 691 0.61 -4.59 -9.05
C ASN A 691 0.49 -4.65 -7.52
N ILE A 692 -0.54 -5.33 -7.02
CA ILE A 692 -0.81 -5.50 -5.59
C ILE A 692 -0.66 -6.97 -5.21
N ILE A 693 0.30 -7.26 -4.34
CA ILE A 693 0.53 -8.57 -3.74
C ILE A 693 0.01 -8.53 -2.32
N GLY A 694 -1.21 -9.04 -2.14
CA GLY A 694 -1.98 -9.02 -0.90
C GLY A 694 -2.92 -7.82 -0.84
N GLY A 695 -2.99 -7.17 0.32
CA GLY A 695 -3.85 -6.00 0.55
C GLY A 695 -4.17 -5.78 2.02
N THR A 696 -5.02 -4.80 2.29
CA THR A 696 -5.42 -4.36 3.63
C THR A 696 -6.60 -5.15 4.24
N THR A 697 -7.33 -5.95 3.47
CA THR A 697 -8.40 -6.81 4.03
C THR A 697 -7.87 -8.15 4.53
N ALA A 698 -8.54 -8.76 5.52
CA ALA A 698 -8.12 -10.05 6.08
C ALA A 698 -8.08 -11.18 5.04
N GLY A 699 -9.01 -11.17 4.08
CA GLY A 699 -9.09 -12.11 2.96
C GLY A 699 -8.01 -11.90 1.89
N ALA A 700 -7.51 -10.67 1.71
CA ALA A 700 -6.49 -10.39 0.68
C ALA A 700 -5.12 -11.02 0.98
N ARG A 701 -4.82 -11.35 2.24
CA ARG A 701 -3.55 -11.91 2.70
C ARG A 701 -3.14 -13.18 1.96
N ASN A 702 -2.01 -13.13 1.24
CA ASN A 702 -1.35 -14.35 0.77
C ASN A 702 -0.47 -14.97 1.89
N LEU A 703 -0.29 -16.28 1.80
CA LEU A 703 0.75 -17.03 2.48
C LEU A 703 1.84 -17.41 1.47
N ILE A 704 3.05 -16.90 1.63
CA ILE A 704 4.15 -17.05 0.66
C ILE A 704 5.38 -17.66 1.35
N SER A 705 5.51 -18.99 1.26
CA SER A 705 6.38 -19.76 2.16
C SER A 705 6.97 -21.00 1.49
N GLY A 706 8.14 -21.44 1.94
CA GLY A 706 8.79 -22.65 1.42
C GLY A 706 9.39 -22.56 0.02
N ASN A 707 9.30 -21.40 -0.64
CA ASN A 707 9.88 -21.15 -1.97
C ASN A 707 11.39 -20.85 -1.85
N TRP A 708 12.07 -20.51 -2.95
CA TRP A 708 13.41 -19.91 -2.86
C TRP A 708 13.32 -18.50 -2.28
N ASP A 709 12.78 -17.54 -3.05
CA ASP A 709 12.41 -16.22 -2.50
C ASP A 709 10.90 -16.19 -2.28
N GLY A 710 10.42 -15.43 -1.29
CA GLY A 710 8.98 -15.22 -1.12
C GLY A 710 8.41 -14.40 -2.27
N VAL A 711 8.71 -13.10 -2.26
CA VAL A 711 8.38 -12.16 -3.34
C VAL A 711 9.68 -11.59 -3.92
N ARG A 712 9.79 -11.52 -5.25
CA ARG A 712 10.92 -10.88 -5.93
C ARG A 712 10.44 -9.92 -7.01
N VAL A 713 10.83 -8.65 -6.92
CA VAL A 713 10.52 -7.57 -7.87
C VAL A 713 11.80 -7.15 -8.59
N VAL A 714 11.80 -7.11 -9.92
CA VAL A 714 13.00 -6.89 -10.74
C VAL A 714 12.75 -5.90 -11.87
N GLY A 715 13.72 -4.99 -12.06
CA GLY A 715 13.85 -4.17 -13.26
C GLY A 715 13.19 -2.81 -13.19
N ALA A 716 13.75 -1.85 -13.94
CA ALA A 716 13.49 -0.42 -13.79
C ALA A 716 12.04 0.03 -14.12
N ARG A 717 11.23 -0.86 -14.69
CA ARG A 717 9.79 -0.63 -14.99
C ARG A 717 8.84 -1.24 -13.95
N ALA A 718 9.35 -1.96 -12.96
CA ALA A 718 8.53 -2.54 -11.90
C ALA A 718 8.28 -1.51 -10.76
N THR A 719 7.79 -0.32 -11.11
CA THR A 719 7.48 0.79 -10.20
C THR A 719 6.13 0.63 -9.51
N GLY A 720 5.90 1.32 -8.38
CA GLY A 720 4.59 1.42 -7.73
C GLY A 720 3.99 0.10 -7.24
N ASN A 721 4.79 -0.97 -7.09
CA ASN A 721 4.29 -2.29 -6.68
C ASN A 721 4.07 -2.34 -5.16
N LEU A 722 2.90 -2.83 -4.74
CA LEU A 722 2.50 -2.93 -3.34
C LEU A 722 2.60 -4.37 -2.85
N ILE A 723 3.26 -4.58 -1.71
CA ILE A 723 3.36 -5.88 -1.03
C ILE A 723 2.79 -5.69 0.37
N GLN A 724 1.54 -6.13 0.60
CA GLN A 724 0.75 -5.75 1.79
C GLN A 724 0.02 -6.92 2.44
N GLY A 725 -0.04 -6.95 3.78
CA GLY A 725 -0.86 -7.88 4.57
C GLY A 725 -0.41 -9.33 4.58
N ASN A 726 0.70 -9.68 3.89
CA ASN A 726 1.12 -11.06 3.63
C ASN A 726 1.80 -11.75 4.83
N LEU A 727 1.74 -13.08 4.84
CA LEU A 727 2.59 -13.93 5.69
C LEU A 727 3.71 -14.52 4.83
N ILE A 728 4.97 -14.15 5.09
CA ILE A 728 6.12 -14.53 4.29
C ILE A 728 7.15 -15.30 5.14
N GLY A 729 7.36 -16.58 4.83
CA GLY A 729 8.29 -17.47 5.55
C GLY A 729 7.71 -18.13 6.83
N THR A 730 6.41 -17.96 7.11
CA THR A 730 5.73 -18.53 8.29
C THR A 730 4.57 -19.45 7.89
N ALA A 731 4.01 -20.24 8.80
CA ALA A 731 2.75 -20.97 8.55
C ALA A 731 1.53 -20.03 8.54
N ILE A 732 0.36 -20.49 8.08
CA ILE A 732 -0.90 -19.71 8.03
C ILE A 732 -1.30 -19.03 9.36
N ARG A 733 -0.81 -19.54 10.51
CA ARG A 733 -0.99 -18.92 11.83
C ARG A 733 0.09 -17.90 12.22
N GLY A 734 1.04 -17.54 11.35
CA GLY A 734 2.08 -16.53 11.61
C GLY A 734 2.99 -16.81 12.81
N HIS A 735 3.01 -18.04 13.32
CA HIS A 735 3.61 -18.43 14.62
C HIS A 735 4.61 -19.60 14.51
N ARG A 736 4.83 -20.15 13.32
CA ARG A 736 5.79 -21.25 13.05
C ARG A 736 6.53 -20.94 11.77
N VAL A 737 7.81 -21.26 11.69
CA VAL A 737 8.61 -21.11 10.47
C VAL A 737 8.13 -22.10 9.40
N LEU A 738 7.93 -21.60 8.18
CA LEU A 738 7.91 -22.33 6.90
C LEU A 738 8.76 -21.52 5.91
N GLY A 739 10.00 -21.27 6.29
CA GLY A 739 10.88 -20.28 5.67
C GLY A 739 11.06 -20.47 4.17
N ASN A 740 11.20 -19.37 3.44
CA ASN A 740 11.76 -19.42 2.09
C ASN A 740 13.28 -19.66 2.20
N ALA A 741 13.86 -20.34 1.21
CA ALA A 741 15.26 -20.79 1.23
C ALA A 741 16.30 -19.67 0.98
N GLY A 742 15.84 -18.55 0.43
CA GLY A 742 16.53 -17.30 0.19
C GLY A 742 15.87 -16.16 0.97
N ASP A 743 15.53 -15.07 0.29
CA ASP A 743 15.03 -13.84 0.89
C ASP A 743 13.49 -13.83 0.98
N GLY A 744 12.92 -13.18 2.00
CA GLY A 744 11.47 -13.02 2.13
C GLY A 744 10.90 -12.12 1.03
N VAL A 745 11.44 -10.90 0.90
CA VAL A 745 11.16 -9.96 -0.18
C VAL A 745 12.48 -9.48 -0.79
N CYS A 746 12.60 -9.52 -2.12
CA CYS A 746 13.80 -9.10 -2.85
C CYS A 746 13.44 -8.07 -3.93
N ILE A 747 13.96 -6.85 -3.83
CA ILE A 747 13.77 -5.74 -4.80
C ILE A 747 15.10 -5.51 -5.51
N ALA A 748 15.16 -5.73 -6.83
CA ALA A 748 16.39 -5.70 -7.61
C ALA A 748 16.29 -4.75 -8.83
N ASP A 749 16.99 -3.61 -8.78
CA ASP A 749 16.94 -2.55 -9.80
C ASP A 749 15.50 -2.05 -10.14
N ALA A 750 14.56 -2.16 -9.18
CA ALA A 750 13.17 -1.73 -9.28
C ALA A 750 12.88 -0.55 -8.31
N PRO A 751 12.38 0.61 -8.79
CA PRO A 751 12.08 1.76 -7.94
C PRO A 751 10.69 1.69 -7.29
N GLY A 752 10.45 2.55 -6.30
CA GLY A 752 9.08 2.94 -5.89
C GLY A 752 8.15 1.82 -5.42
N SER A 753 8.69 0.69 -4.94
CA SER A 753 7.87 -0.39 -4.37
C SER A 753 7.64 -0.17 -2.88
N MET A 754 6.43 -0.44 -2.40
CA MET A 754 6.06 -0.34 -0.99
C MET A 754 5.85 -1.73 -0.37
N ILE A 755 6.62 -2.01 0.67
CA ILE A 755 6.53 -3.21 1.49
C ILE A 755 5.81 -2.80 2.78
N GLY A 756 4.54 -3.16 2.89
CA GLY A 756 3.65 -2.82 3.99
C GLY A 756 2.95 -1.49 3.76
N GLY A 757 2.88 -0.64 4.79
CA GLY A 757 2.22 0.66 4.72
C GLY A 757 1.92 1.20 6.11
N ALA A 758 1.36 2.41 6.17
CA ALA A 758 1.03 3.10 7.43
C ALA A 758 -0.35 2.73 8.02
N SER A 759 -0.79 1.48 7.82
CA SER A 759 -1.94 0.88 8.51
C SER A 759 -1.54 -0.48 9.10
N PRO A 760 -1.99 -0.83 10.33
CA PRO A 760 -1.72 -2.14 10.93
C PRO A 760 -2.14 -3.35 10.09
N ARG A 761 -3.03 -3.18 9.09
CA ARG A 761 -3.46 -4.27 8.19
C ARG A 761 -2.63 -4.39 6.92
N ALA A 762 -1.99 -3.32 6.47
CA ALA A 762 -0.97 -3.38 5.41
C ALA A 762 0.28 -4.16 5.85
N ARG A 763 0.50 -4.33 7.16
CA ARG A 763 1.61 -5.08 7.77
C ARG A 763 1.84 -6.46 7.15
N ASN A 764 3.03 -6.68 6.59
CA ASN A 764 3.52 -8.03 6.34
C ASN A 764 4.20 -8.61 7.59
N ILE A 765 4.13 -9.93 7.73
CA ILE A 765 4.95 -10.70 8.67
C ILE A 765 6.03 -11.43 7.86
N ILE A 766 7.26 -10.95 7.92
CA ILE A 766 8.38 -11.39 7.08
C ILE A 766 9.44 -12.05 7.96
N ALA A 767 9.32 -13.36 8.15
CA ALA A 767 10.04 -14.04 9.24
C ALA A 767 10.34 -15.50 8.92
N GLY A 768 11.41 -16.04 9.53
CA GLY A 768 11.83 -17.43 9.36
C GLY A 768 12.53 -17.75 8.03
N ASN A 769 12.87 -16.76 7.20
CA ASN A 769 13.53 -16.97 5.92
C ASN A 769 15.04 -17.24 6.12
N ASN A 770 15.63 -18.12 5.31
CA ASN A 770 17.01 -18.56 5.50
C ASN A 770 18.06 -17.49 5.15
N ALA A 771 17.70 -16.45 4.39
CA ALA A 771 18.54 -15.28 4.13
C ALA A 771 17.89 -14.00 4.73
N ARG A 772 17.61 -12.96 3.95
CA ARG A 772 17.08 -11.69 4.49
C ARG A 772 15.56 -11.73 4.65
N GLY A 773 15.03 -10.93 5.57
CA GLY A 773 13.62 -10.57 5.56
C GLY A 773 13.31 -9.75 4.31
N VAL A 774 13.91 -8.58 4.18
CA VAL A 774 13.83 -7.73 2.98
C VAL A 774 15.23 -7.43 2.44
N PHE A 775 15.41 -7.55 1.13
CA PHE A 775 16.64 -7.21 0.42
C PHE A 775 16.34 -6.21 -0.71
N ILE A 776 16.96 -5.03 -0.65
CA ILE A 776 16.93 -4.02 -1.72
C ILE A 776 18.35 -3.97 -2.32
N THR A 777 18.46 -4.13 -3.63
CA THR A 777 19.76 -4.16 -4.31
C THR A 777 19.75 -3.56 -5.70
N GLY A 778 20.89 -2.99 -6.10
CA GLY A 778 21.08 -2.43 -7.44
C GLY A 778 20.76 -0.93 -7.48
N ARG A 779 21.43 -0.24 -8.41
CA ARG A 779 21.50 1.22 -8.45
C ARG A 779 20.22 1.90 -8.93
N ARG A 780 19.26 1.13 -9.45
CA ARG A 780 17.90 1.62 -9.78
C ARG A 780 16.85 1.29 -8.74
N ALA A 781 17.20 0.55 -7.69
CA ALA A 781 16.29 0.29 -6.58
C ALA A 781 16.25 1.49 -5.63
N GLN A 782 15.56 2.56 -6.05
CA GLN A 782 15.45 3.84 -5.34
C GLN A 782 14.00 4.15 -4.97
N GLY A 783 13.78 4.93 -3.92
CA GLY A 783 12.43 5.33 -3.51
C GLY A 783 11.57 4.19 -2.96
N ASN A 784 12.15 3.03 -2.62
CA ASN A 784 11.36 1.94 -2.03
C ASN A 784 11.11 2.20 -0.55
N VAL A 785 9.91 1.84 -0.07
CA VAL A 785 9.44 2.12 1.29
C VAL A 785 9.12 0.82 2.02
N ILE A 786 9.66 0.64 3.22
CA ILE A 786 9.36 -0.50 4.10
C ILE A 786 8.68 0.05 5.36
N GLN A 787 7.37 -0.15 5.54
CA GLN A 787 6.59 0.44 6.64
C GLN A 787 5.62 -0.54 7.31
N GLY A 788 5.47 -0.42 8.64
CA GLY A 788 4.47 -1.15 9.44
C GLY A 788 4.71 -2.66 9.60
N ASN A 789 5.82 -3.20 9.09
CA ASN A 789 6.07 -4.65 9.02
C ASN A 789 6.63 -5.24 10.31
N PHE A 790 6.37 -6.53 10.53
CA PHE A 790 7.08 -7.34 11.53
C PHE A 790 8.11 -8.23 10.82
N ILE A 791 9.39 -8.02 11.09
CA ILE A 791 10.52 -8.63 10.38
C ILE A 791 11.40 -9.40 11.38
N GLY A 792 11.41 -10.74 11.25
CA GLY A 792 12.13 -11.65 12.16
C GLY A 792 11.34 -12.07 13.40
N THR A 793 10.06 -11.70 13.49
CA THR A 793 9.17 -11.99 14.61
C THR A 793 7.89 -12.66 14.15
N ASP A 794 7.14 -13.22 15.10
CA ASP A 794 5.81 -13.77 14.85
C ASP A 794 4.75 -12.67 14.69
N ARG A 795 3.51 -13.04 14.29
CA ARG A 795 2.43 -12.08 14.05
C ARG A 795 2.05 -11.14 15.21
N THR A 796 2.53 -11.38 16.42
CA THR A 796 2.34 -10.50 17.59
C THR A 796 3.51 -9.56 17.85
N GLY A 797 4.66 -9.81 17.21
CA GLY A 797 5.90 -9.08 17.47
C GLY A 797 6.49 -9.32 18.86
N THR A 798 6.08 -10.39 19.56
CA THR A 798 6.56 -10.74 20.91
C THR A 798 7.48 -11.96 20.97
N ARG A 799 7.64 -12.70 19.86
CA ARG A 799 8.47 -13.91 19.79
C ARG A 799 9.26 -13.94 18.49
N THR A 800 10.50 -14.41 18.57
CA THR A 800 11.41 -14.50 17.43
C THR A 800 11.03 -15.62 16.46
N LEU A 801 11.17 -15.32 15.17
CA LEU A 801 11.13 -16.23 14.02
C LEU A 801 12.24 -15.73 13.07
N PRO A 802 13.52 -16.01 13.38
CA PRO A 802 14.68 -15.31 12.80
C PRO A 802 14.73 -15.35 11.27
N ASN A 803 15.08 -14.22 10.64
CA ASN A 803 15.79 -14.22 9.37
C ASN A 803 17.30 -14.05 9.63
N ALA A 804 18.17 -14.36 8.67
CA ALA A 804 19.62 -14.12 8.80
C ALA A 804 20.00 -12.62 8.82
N THR A 805 19.17 -11.76 8.23
CA THR A 805 19.22 -10.30 8.37
C THR A 805 17.80 -9.77 8.26
N GLY A 806 17.40 -8.77 9.04
CA GLY A 806 16.06 -8.18 8.93
C GLY A 806 15.88 -7.47 7.60
N VAL A 807 16.61 -6.36 7.41
CA VAL A 807 16.61 -5.56 6.17
C VAL A 807 18.04 -5.36 5.67
N LEU A 808 18.30 -5.58 4.37
CA LEU A 808 19.56 -5.22 3.72
C LEU A 808 19.30 -4.28 2.54
N ILE A 809 20.03 -3.17 2.48
CA ILE A 809 20.10 -2.24 1.34
C ILE A 809 21.53 -2.30 0.76
N ASN A 810 21.68 -2.52 -0.55
CA ASN A 810 22.98 -2.77 -1.19
C ASN A 810 23.13 -2.05 -2.53
N GLU A 811 24.05 -1.07 -2.59
CA GLU A 811 24.27 -0.20 -3.77
C GLU A 811 23.00 0.59 -4.21
N SER A 812 22.06 0.81 -3.28
CA SER A 812 20.72 1.37 -3.54
C SER A 812 20.46 2.61 -2.69
N SER A 813 19.95 3.68 -3.29
CA SER A 813 19.81 5.00 -2.67
C SER A 813 18.36 5.42 -2.45
N GLN A 814 18.11 6.40 -1.56
CA GLN A 814 16.79 7.02 -1.36
C GLN A 814 15.67 6.04 -0.95
N ASN A 815 16.00 4.96 -0.24
CA ASN A 815 15.00 4.03 0.30
C ASN A 815 14.68 4.38 1.77
N VAL A 816 13.43 4.16 2.17
CA VAL A 816 12.92 4.47 3.52
C VAL A 816 12.59 3.18 4.26
N VAL A 817 13.05 3.07 5.51
CA VAL A 817 12.67 2.00 6.43
C VAL A 817 12.02 2.63 7.65
N GLY A 818 10.69 2.51 7.73
CA GLY A 818 9.83 3.04 8.78
C GLY A 818 9.29 4.43 8.47
N GLY A 819 9.03 5.21 9.52
CA GLY A 819 8.44 6.54 9.48
C GLY A 819 8.10 7.03 10.90
N ASP A 820 7.88 8.33 11.07
CA ASP A 820 7.52 8.96 12.35
C ASP A 820 6.21 8.43 12.97
N GLN A 821 5.22 8.04 12.15
CA GLN A 821 3.92 7.59 12.64
C GLN A 821 3.98 6.20 13.30
N PRO A 822 3.23 5.97 14.40
CA PRO A 822 3.21 4.67 15.09
C PRO A 822 2.87 3.47 14.20
N GLU A 823 2.05 3.67 13.16
CA GLU A 823 1.56 2.65 12.24
C GLU A 823 2.61 2.32 11.16
N ALA A 824 3.44 3.29 10.77
CA ALA A 824 4.53 3.14 9.81
C ALA A 824 5.76 2.42 10.42
N ARG A 825 5.81 2.27 11.75
CA ARG A 825 6.88 1.62 12.51
C ARG A 825 7.06 0.15 12.16
N ASN A 826 8.25 -0.25 11.70
CA ASN A 826 8.59 -1.66 11.62
C ASN A 826 9.11 -2.19 12.97
N VAL A 827 8.90 -3.48 13.21
CA VAL A 827 9.52 -4.25 14.31
C VAL A 827 10.55 -5.20 13.69
N ILE A 828 11.83 -4.87 13.80
CA ILE A 828 12.95 -5.54 13.13
C ILE A 828 13.84 -6.19 14.20
N SER A 829 13.42 -7.39 14.59
CA SER A 829 13.83 -8.01 15.86
C SER A 829 13.99 -9.52 15.70
N GLY A 830 14.84 -10.14 16.51
CA GLY A 830 15.11 -11.57 16.46
C GLY A 830 15.92 -12.08 15.26
N ASN A 831 16.45 -11.20 14.39
CA ASN A 831 17.21 -11.59 13.20
C ASN A 831 18.70 -11.88 13.52
N GLY A 832 19.53 -12.07 12.49
CA GLY A 832 20.99 -11.93 12.59
C GLY A 832 21.37 -10.49 12.89
N ASP A 833 21.63 -9.70 11.84
CA ASP A 833 21.65 -8.24 11.92
C ASP A 833 20.21 -7.69 11.80
N GLY A 834 19.90 -6.57 12.45
CA GLY A 834 18.60 -5.89 12.28
C GLY A 834 18.47 -5.25 10.90
N ILE A 835 19.18 -4.15 10.68
CA ILE A 835 19.24 -3.43 9.40
C ILE A 835 20.70 -3.31 8.95
N ARG A 836 20.98 -3.48 7.66
CA ARG A 836 22.30 -3.26 7.09
C ARG A 836 22.23 -2.46 5.79
N ILE A 837 23.16 -1.52 5.61
CA ILE A 837 23.32 -0.69 4.40
C ILE A 837 24.76 -0.90 3.90
N ILE A 838 24.94 -1.26 2.62
CA ILE A 838 26.25 -1.61 2.05
C ILE A 838 26.54 -0.87 0.74
N GLY A 839 27.77 -0.36 0.65
CA GLY A 839 28.42 0.03 -0.60
C GLY A 839 28.27 1.52 -0.94
N PRO A 840 29.22 2.10 -1.68
CA PRO A 840 29.26 3.54 -1.98
C PRO A 840 28.07 4.04 -2.82
N GLY A 841 27.32 3.15 -3.48
CA GLY A 841 26.06 3.50 -4.14
C GLY A 841 24.86 3.67 -3.19
N ALA A 842 24.96 3.20 -1.94
CA ALA A 842 23.87 3.26 -0.98
C ALA A 842 23.88 4.57 -0.18
N THR A 843 23.24 5.60 -0.74
CA THR A 843 23.21 6.96 -0.20
C THR A 843 21.78 7.46 0.03
N GLN A 844 21.60 8.47 0.88
CA GLN A 844 20.29 9.09 1.14
C GLN A 844 19.20 8.12 1.61
N ASN A 845 19.56 6.94 2.13
CA ASN A 845 18.58 6.05 2.74
C ASN A 845 18.23 6.55 4.15
N LEU A 846 16.96 6.39 4.52
CA LEU A 846 16.39 6.89 5.77
C LEU A 846 15.88 5.72 6.61
N ILE A 847 16.41 5.56 7.82
CA ILE A 847 15.96 4.60 8.82
C ILE A 847 15.24 5.37 9.91
N GLU A 848 13.91 5.33 9.94
CA GLU A 848 13.09 6.21 10.78
C GLU A 848 12.10 5.45 11.66
N GLY A 849 12.00 5.81 12.94
CA GLY A 849 10.85 5.44 13.77
C GLY A 849 10.68 3.95 14.06
N ASN A 850 11.68 3.10 13.81
CA ASN A 850 11.57 1.64 13.97
C ASN A 850 11.76 1.16 15.42
N PHE A 851 11.31 -0.05 15.71
CA PHE A 851 11.76 -0.86 16.87
C PHE A 851 12.75 -1.92 16.39
N ILE A 852 13.99 -1.87 16.87
CA ILE A 852 15.11 -2.70 16.40
C ILE A 852 15.74 -3.43 17.59
N GLY A 853 15.42 -4.72 17.73
CA GLY A 853 15.85 -5.58 18.83
C GLY A 853 14.91 -5.59 20.06
N THR A 854 13.74 -4.94 19.94
CA THR A 854 12.68 -4.92 20.96
C THR A 854 11.39 -5.57 20.44
N ASP A 855 10.45 -5.87 21.34
CA ASP A 855 9.11 -6.32 20.98
C ASP A 855 8.26 -5.21 20.32
N ALA A 856 7.08 -5.57 19.82
CA ALA A 856 6.15 -4.60 19.22
C ALA A 856 5.62 -3.51 20.17
N THR A 857 5.98 -3.54 21.47
CA THR A 857 5.67 -2.45 22.42
C THR A 857 6.84 -1.50 22.65
N GLY A 858 8.05 -1.86 22.18
CA GLY A 858 9.28 -1.14 22.45
C GLY A 858 9.75 -1.21 23.91
N ARG A 859 9.18 -2.10 24.74
CA ARG A 859 9.46 -2.20 26.19
C ARG A 859 10.10 -3.51 26.64
N SER A 860 10.10 -4.55 25.81
CA SER A 860 10.79 -5.82 26.11
C SER A 860 11.89 -6.09 25.11
N VAL A 861 12.98 -6.74 25.54
CA VAL A 861 14.04 -7.21 24.64
C VAL A 861 13.53 -8.35 23.76
N LEU A 862 13.76 -8.23 22.45
CA LEU A 862 13.56 -9.27 21.44
C LEU A 862 14.74 -9.25 20.46
N GLY A 863 15.95 -9.19 21.03
CA GLY A 863 17.18 -8.78 20.36
C GLY A 863 17.50 -9.47 19.03
N ASN A 864 18.05 -8.70 18.09
CA ASN A 864 18.79 -9.30 16.99
C ASN A 864 20.08 -9.93 17.55
N SER A 865 20.55 -11.02 16.93
CA SER A 865 21.67 -11.82 17.44
C SER A 865 23.05 -11.24 17.14
N GLN A 866 23.12 -10.16 16.35
CA GLN A 866 24.29 -9.32 16.12
C GLN A 866 23.94 -7.84 16.33
N ASP A 867 24.30 -6.94 15.41
CA ASP A 867 24.11 -5.49 15.56
C ASP A 867 22.68 -5.05 15.18
N GLY A 868 22.20 -3.95 15.76
CA GLY A 868 20.91 -3.34 15.43
C GLY A 868 20.90 -2.73 14.03
N VAL A 869 21.81 -1.79 13.76
CA VAL A 869 21.98 -1.13 12.45
C VAL A 869 23.45 -1.10 12.02
N ILE A 870 23.76 -1.53 10.81
CA ILE A 870 25.12 -1.51 10.21
C ILE A 870 25.15 -0.62 8.96
N ILE A 871 26.15 0.25 8.86
CA ILE A 871 26.50 1.02 7.65
C ILE A 871 27.94 0.64 7.23
N ASP A 872 28.07 -0.11 6.14
CA ASP A 872 29.32 -0.65 5.60
C ASP A 872 29.68 0.07 4.29
N ARG A 873 30.63 1.00 4.34
CA ARG A 873 31.11 1.79 3.18
C ARG A 873 30.02 2.58 2.43
N ALA A 874 28.93 2.93 3.11
CA ALA A 874 27.78 3.64 2.57
C ALA A 874 27.72 5.09 3.13
N PRO A 875 27.85 6.14 2.29
CA PRO A 875 27.86 7.53 2.75
C PRO A 875 26.48 8.20 2.71
N GLY A 876 26.27 9.20 3.57
CA GLY A 876 25.14 10.13 3.46
C GLY A 876 23.76 9.53 3.73
N ASN A 877 23.65 8.59 4.68
CA ASN A 877 22.39 8.00 5.14
C ASN A 877 22.00 8.55 6.53
N THR A 878 20.71 8.51 6.86
CA THR A 878 20.15 9.04 8.12
C THR A 878 19.49 7.94 8.93
N ILE A 879 19.77 7.88 10.23
CA ILE A 879 19.12 7.00 11.21
C ILE A 879 18.47 7.92 12.25
N ARG A 880 17.13 8.01 12.30
CA ARG A 880 16.43 8.90 13.25
C ARG A 880 15.22 8.30 13.97
N GLN A 881 14.99 8.74 15.21
CA GLN A 881 13.77 8.43 15.99
C GLN A 881 13.49 6.92 16.22
N ASN A 882 14.50 6.06 16.08
CA ASN A 882 14.38 4.62 16.29
C ASN A 882 14.63 4.24 17.77
N VAL A 883 14.05 3.11 18.21
CA VAL A 883 14.51 2.39 19.41
C VAL A 883 15.45 1.27 18.95
N ILE A 884 16.73 1.36 19.33
CA ILE A 884 17.80 0.46 18.88
C ILE A 884 18.45 -0.19 20.11
N SER A 885 17.83 -1.27 20.59
CA SER A 885 18.00 -1.75 21.95
C SER A 885 17.89 -3.27 22.05
N GLY A 886 18.46 -3.86 23.10
CA GLY A 886 18.40 -5.30 23.35
C GLY A 886 19.20 -6.18 22.38
N ASN A 887 19.99 -5.61 21.47
CA ASN A 887 20.74 -6.38 20.46
C ASN A 887 21.97 -7.07 21.09
N ASN A 888 22.31 -8.27 20.60
CA ASN A 888 23.40 -9.08 21.15
C ASN A 888 24.81 -8.60 20.75
N ALA A 889 24.92 -7.58 19.90
CA ALA A 889 26.14 -6.82 19.70
C ALA A 889 25.90 -5.32 20.00
N ARG A 890 26.05 -4.44 19.01
CA ARG A 890 25.99 -2.97 19.17
C ARG A 890 24.62 -2.45 18.73
N GLY A 891 24.26 -1.24 19.17
CA GLY A 891 23.10 -0.52 18.63
C GLY A 891 23.34 -0.15 17.16
N VAL A 892 24.29 0.74 16.91
CA VAL A 892 24.64 1.24 15.58
C VAL A 892 26.13 1.05 15.28
N PHE A 893 26.48 0.57 14.10
CA PHE A 893 27.86 0.33 13.66
C PHE A 893 28.14 0.90 12.27
N LEU A 894 29.05 1.88 12.19
CA LEU A 894 29.56 2.47 10.96
C LEU A 894 30.98 1.94 10.70
N PHE A 895 31.23 1.39 9.51
CA PHE A 895 32.52 0.78 9.17
C PHE A 895 33.05 1.19 7.78
N GLY A 896 34.33 1.55 7.76
CA GLY A 896 35.12 1.76 6.55
C GLY A 896 35.10 3.20 6.03
N ARG A 897 36.16 3.55 5.28
CA ARG A 897 36.45 4.94 4.84
C ARG A 897 35.34 5.65 4.08
N GLU A 898 34.50 4.87 3.40
CA GLU A 898 33.40 5.35 2.56
C GLU A 898 32.09 5.53 3.35
N ALA A 899 32.00 5.04 4.59
CA ALA A 899 30.86 5.29 5.48
C ALA A 899 30.96 6.70 6.09
N ALA A 900 30.78 7.72 5.26
CA ALA A 900 31.03 9.12 5.60
C ALA A 900 29.79 10.01 5.46
N ASN A 901 29.72 11.07 6.27
CA ASN A 901 28.60 12.03 6.29
C ASN A 901 27.23 11.40 6.63
N ASN A 902 27.20 10.29 7.36
CA ASN A 902 25.97 9.72 7.89
C ASN A 902 25.53 10.48 9.17
N LEU A 903 24.21 10.54 9.39
CA LEU A 903 23.57 11.21 10.50
C LEU A 903 22.83 10.20 11.38
N ILE A 904 23.10 10.23 12.69
CA ILE A 904 22.42 9.43 13.71
C ILE A 904 21.78 10.41 14.68
N GLU A 905 20.46 10.59 14.64
CA GLU A 905 19.79 11.60 15.46
C GLU A 905 18.50 11.18 16.15
N GLU A 906 18.22 11.74 17.33
CA GLU A 906 16.95 11.53 18.06
C GLU A 906 16.58 10.05 18.35
N ASN A 907 17.56 9.13 18.31
CA ASN A 907 17.33 7.71 18.59
C ASN A 907 17.42 7.40 20.09
N LEU A 908 16.72 6.34 20.51
CA LEU A 908 16.78 5.73 21.83
C LEU A 908 17.63 4.45 21.73
N ILE A 909 18.87 4.48 22.21
CA ILE A 909 19.88 3.43 21.98
C ILE A 909 20.30 2.79 23.31
N GLY A 910 19.83 1.55 23.53
CA GLY A 910 20.02 0.79 24.76
C GLY A 910 18.92 1.03 25.82
N THR A 911 17.84 1.72 25.44
CA THR A 911 16.69 2.07 26.29
C THR A 911 15.35 1.61 25.68
N ASP A 912 14.28 1.67 26.46
CA ASP A 912 12.90 1.44 25.98
C ASP A 912 12.37 2.62 25.15
N VAL A 913 11.17 2.47 24.60
CA VAL A 913 10.46 3.52 23.84
C VAL A 913 10.24 4.85 24.60
N THR A 914 10.27 4.85 25.93
CA THR A 914 10.21 6.09 26.72
C THR A 914 11.57 6.73 26.98
N GLY A 915 12.67 5.99 26.75
CA GLY A 915 14.02 6.42 27.09
C GLY A 915 14.31 6.45 28.60
N THR A 916 13.49 5.77 29.42
CA THR A 916 13.60 5.78 30.89
C THR A 916 13.90 4.41 31.51
N ILE A 917 13.78 3.33 30.74
CA ILE A 917 14.07 1.96 31.18
C ILE A 917 15.22 1.39 30.34
N GLY A 918 16.20 0.77 30.97
CA GLY A 918 17.36 0.20 30.30
C GLY A 918 17.04 -1.11 29.58
N LEU A 919 17.26 -1.16 28.26
CA LEU A 919 17.15 -2.32 27.38
C LEU A 919 18.51 -2.53 26.66
N SER A 920 19.53 -2.90 27.43
CA SER A 920 20.94 -2.90 27.03
C SER A 920 21.23 -3.59 25.70
N ASN A 921 21.95 -2.93 24.79
CA ASN A 921 22.74 -3.65 23.77
C ASN A 921 23.98 -4.26 24.46
N LEU A 922 24.39 -5.47 24.08
CA LEU A 922 25.44 -6.22 24.78
C LEU A 922 26.86 -5.65 24.59
N PHE A 923 27.07 -4.75 23.62
CA PHE A 923 28.34 -4.07 23.37
C PHE A 923 28.17 -2.55 23.48
N HIS A 924 28.40 -1.81 22.39
CA HIS A 924 28.40 -0.34 22.35
C HIS A 924 27.05 0.20 21.88
N GLY A 925 26.69 1.42 22.28
CA GLY A 925 25.55 2.12 21.70
C GLY A 925 25.80 2.47 20.24
N VAL A 926 26.83 3.27 19.98
CA VAL A 926 27.29 3.66 18.63
C VAL A 926 28.78 3.35 18.46
N PHE A 927 29.15 2.72 17.35
CA PHE A 927 30.54 2.43 16.99
C PHE A 927 30.87 2.99 15.61
N ILE A 928 31.88 3.85 15.52
CA ILE A 928 32.38 4.50 14.30
C ILE A 928 33.81 4.02 14.07
N ASN A 929 34.01 3.12 13.11
CA ASN A 929 35.30 2.46 12.86
C ASN A 929 35.84 2.79 11.47
N ASN A 930 36.95 3.53 11.43
CA ASN A 930 37.59 4.05 10.21
C ASN A 930 36.64 4.84 9.29
N ALA A 931 35.59 5.42 9.87
CA ALA A 931 34.50 6.11 9.18
C ALA A 931 34.52 7.62 9.52
N PRO A 932 34.78 8.52 8.55
CA PRO A 932 34.96 9.96 8.81
C PRO A 932 33.69 10.80 8.63
N ARG A 933 33.65 11.99 9.24
CA ARG A 933 32.62 13.05 9.03
C ARG A 933 31.17 12.66 9.37
N ASN A 934 30.96 11.65 10.20
CA ASN A 934 29.62 11.27 10.66
C ASN A 934 29.18 12.13 11.86
N VAL A 935 27.87 12.24 12.06
CA VAL A 935 27.26 13.08 13.10
C VAL A 935 26.36 12.23 13.99
N VAL A 936 26.55 12.34 15.31
CA VAL A 936 25.72 11.74 16.36
C VAL A 936 25.09 12.88 17.17
N HIS A 937 23.77 13.05 17.08
CA HIS A 937 23.07 14.26 17.52
C HIS A 937 21.77 13.96 18.29
N LYS A 938 21.49 14.61 19.43
CA LYS A 938 20.18 14.48 20.15
C LYS A 938 19.73 13.05 20.52
N ASN A 939 20.61 12.05 20.52
CA ASN A 939 20.23 10.68 20.88
C ASN A 939 20.25 10.48 22.41
N VAL A 940 19.48 9.53 22.91
CA VAL A 940 19.67 8.93 24.25
C VAL A 940 20.49 7.65 24.08
N ILE A 941 21.71 7.61 24.61
CA ILE A 941 22.66 6.51 24.43
C ILE A 941 23.10 6.00 25.80
N SER A 942 22.32 5.07 26.34
CA SER A 942 22.33 4.74 27.77
C SER A 942 22.11 3.24 27.99
N SER A 943 22.58 2.72 29.13
CA SER A 943 22.50 1.31 29.53
C SER A 943 23.14 0.30 28.55
N ASN A 944 24.03 0.73 27.66
CA ASN A 944 24.80 -0.19 26.83
C ASN A 944 25.95 -0.79 27.67
N ASN A 945 26.17 -2.11 27.56
CA ASN A 945 27.08 -2.82 28.46
C ASN A 945 28.55 -2.36 28.37
N LEU A 946 28.96 -1.76 27.25
CA LEU A 946 30.30 -1.23 27.04
C LEU A 946 30.27 0.30 26.89
N ILE A 947 30.39 0.84 25.68
CA ILE A 947 30.66 2.27 25.48
C ILE A 947 29.42 2.92 24.86
N GLY A 948 29.05 4.12 25.31
CA GLY A 948 28.00 4.91 24.67
C GLY A 948 28.35 5.19 23.20
N VAL A 949 29.41 5.96 22.95
CA VAL A 949 29.94 6.22 21.60
C VAL A 949 31.43 5.89 21.50
N LEU A 950 31.81 4.96 20.62
CA LEU A 950 33.20 4.61 20.32
C LEU A 950 33.60 5.13 18.93
N ILE A 951 34.67 5.92 18.85
CA ILE A 951 35.31 6.40 17.61
C ILE A 951 36.71 5.77 17.51
N TYR A 952 36.96 4.98 16.46
CA TYR A 952 38.10 4.07 16.41
C TYR A 952 38.79 4.04 15.04
N GLY A 953 40.10 4.17 15.04
CA GLY A 953 40.96 3.93 13.88
C GLY A 953 41.39 5.22 13.16
N PRO A 954 42.52 5.19 12.44
CA PRO A 954 43.19 6.39 11.93
C PRO A 954 42.43 7.13 10.82
N GLN A 955 41.32 6.56 10.34
CA GLN A 955 40.43 7.17 9.35
C GLN A 955 39.11 7.67 9.96
N ALA A 956 38.83 7.43 11.24
CA ALA A 956 37.63 7.90 11.94
C ALA A 956 37.79 9.36 12.39
N ASN A 957 37.99 10.24 11.41
CA ASN A 957 38.34 11.65 11.62
C ASN A 957 37.17 12.58 11.27
N TRP A 958 37.14 13.76 11.89
CA TRP A 958 36.14 14.81 11.63
C TRP A 958 34.70 14.44 11.98
N ASN A 959 34.48 13.41 12.80
CA ASN A 959 33.15 13.07 13.32
C ASN A 959 32.70 14.08 14.39
N ARG A 960 31.39 14.23 14.58
CA ARG A 960 30.78 15.13 15.56
C ARG A 960 29.82 14.38 16.47
N VAL A 961 29.89 14.64 17.77
CA VAL A 961 28.96 14.12 18.79
C VAL A 961 28.45 15.33 19.59
N GLY A 962 27.19 15.73 19.44
CA GLY A 962 26.64 16.95 20.06
C GLY A 962 25.17 16.80 20.49
N GLU A 963 24.75 17.49 21.54
CA GLU A 963 23.37 17.47 22.07
C GLU A 963 22.82 16.08 22.51
N ASN A 964 23.67 15.05 22.68
CA ASN A 964 23.22 13.72 23.12
C ASN A 964 23.12 13.61 24.65
N LEU A 965 22.23 12.74 25.12
CA LEU A 965 22.14 12.28 26.51
C LEU A 965 22.83 10.92 26.62
N ILE A 966 23.94 10.83 27.36
CA ILE A 966 24.82 9.64 27.37
C ILE A 966 25.03 9.16 28.81
N GLY A 967 24.48 7.98 29.12
CA GLY A 967 24.51 7.39 30.47
C GLY A 967 23.43 7.93 31.42
N ILE A 968 22.53 8.78 30.92
CA ILE A 968 21.40 9.37 31.63
C ILE A 968 20.10 9.09 30.86
N ASP A 969 18.97 9.10 31.55
CA ASP A 969 17.66 8.90 30.95
C ASP A 969 17.16 10.10 30.12
N ALA A 970 16.09 9.91 29.35
CA ALA A 970 15.47 10.95 28.53
C ALA A 970 14.96 12.17 29.33
N THR A 971 14.60 12.00 30.60
CA THR A 971 14.16 13.11 31.48
C THR A 971 15.30 13.86 32.17
N GLN A 972 16.54 13.39 32.00
CA GLN A 972 17.75 13.91 32.66
C GLN A 972 17.68 13.87 34.20
N SER A 973 16.96 12.89 34.77
CA SER A 973 16.77 12.74 36.21
C SER A 973 17.31 11.43 36.79
N GLU A 974 17.40 10.36 35.99
CA GLU A 974 17.76 9.02 36.44
C GLU A 974 19.06 8.50 35.80
N ALA A 975 19.82 7.73 36.58
CA ALA A 975 21.11 7.18 36.18
C ALA A 975 20.95 5.92 35.31
N MET A 976 21.50 5.96 34.10
CA MET A 976 21.41 4.87 33.11
C MET A 976 22.77 4.62 32.44
N GLY A 977 23.84 4.58 33.24
CA GLY A 977 25.23 4.59 32.78
C GLY A 977 25.59 3.50 31.74
N ASN A 978 26.48 3.84 30.82
CA ASN A 978 27.29 2.88 30.08
C ASN A 978 28.59 2.61 30.88
N ALA A 979 29.48 1.72 30.42
CA ALA A 979 30.80 1.54 31.06
C ALA A 979 31.75 2.73 30.82
N VAL A 980 31.68 3.35 29.64
CA VAL A 980 32.34 4.64 29.31
C VAL A 980 31.36 5.46 28.46
N GLY A 981 31.28 6.77 28.68
CA GLY A 981 30.37 7.63 27.92
C GLY A 981 30.78 7.71 26.44
N ILE A 982 31.95 8.29 26.18
CA ILE A 982 32.54 8.42 24.84
C ILE A 982 33.99 7.95 24.89
N PHE A 983 34.44 7.16 23.90
CA PHE A 983 35.83 6.72 23.76
C PHE A 983 36.37 7.03 22.35
N ILE A 984 37.55 7.65 22.27
CA ILE A 984 38.31 7.90 21.03
C ILE A 984 39.65 7.16 21.08
N ALA A 985 39.94 6.33 20.07
CA ALA A 985 41.08 5.40 20.07
C ALA A 985 41.70 5.18 18.67
N GLU A 986 42.86 4.50 18.65
CA GLU A 986 43.66 4.17 17.45
C GLU A 986 43.92 5.37 16.52
N SER A 987 44.43 6.47 17.08
CA SER A 987 44.82 7.69 16.34
C SER A 987 43.67 8.41 15.61
N ALA A 988 42.40 8.12 15.92
CA ALA A 988 41.26 8.89 15.45
C ALA A 988 41.40 10.37 15.87
N SER A 989 41.33 11.30 14.92
CA SER A 989 41.80 12.69 15.07
C SER A 989 40.82 13.72 14.49
N HIS A 990 40.90 14.96 14.96
CA HIS A 990 40.03 16.08 14.55
C HIS A 990 38.52 15.85 14.77
N ASN A 991 38.14 15.02 15.73
CA ASN A 991 36.73 14.82 16.09
C ASN A 991 36.25 15.91 17.06
N VAL A 992 34.95 16.19 17.09
CA VAL A 992 34.35 17.20 17.98
C VAL A 992 33.30 16.55 18.87
N ILE A 993 33.55 16.55 20.18
CA ILE A 993 32.60 16.20 21.23
C ILE A 993 32.04 17.50 21.77
N GLY A 994 30.92 17.95 21.19
CA GLY A 994 30.25 19.19 21.55
C GLY A 994 29.51 19.85 20.38
N ALA A 995 28.66 20.84 20.64
CA ALA A 995 28.31 21.36 21.96
C ALA A 995 27.22 20.52 22.65
N ALA A 996 26.95 20.84 23.93
CA ALA A 996 25.72 20.52 24.64
C ALA A 996 25.36 19.03 24.84
N ASN A 997 26.31 18.08 24.77
CA ASN A 997 26.03 16.74 25.28
C ASN A 997 25.88 16.77 26.81
N VAL A 998 25.05 15.88 27.35
CA VAL A 998 25.01 15.52 28.78
C VAL A 998 25.62 14.13 28.92
N ILE A 999 26.75 14.02 29.61
CA ILE A 999 27.53 12.77 29.75
C ILE A 999 27.69 12.47 31.23
N ALA A 1000 26.84 11.57 31.75
CA ALA A 1000 26.73 11.34 33.19
C ALA A 1000 26.54 9.88 33.57
N PHE A 1001 26.82 9.58 34.85
CA PHE A 1001 26.56 8.30 35.51
C PHE A 1001 27.21 7.05 34.87
N ASN A 1002 28.15 7.22 33.94
CA ASN A 1002 28.88 6.08 33.37
C ASN A 1002 29.79 5.45 34.44
N SER A 1003 29.98 4.12 34.40
CA SER A 1003 30.73 3.38 35.42
C SER A 1003 32.27 3.50 35.29
N GLY A 1004 32.73 4.32 34.37
CA GLY A 1004 34.11 4.67 34.08
C GLY A 1004 34.18 6.13 33.68
N ASP A 1005 35.02 6.48 32.70
CA ASP A 1005 35.19 7.87 32.27
C ASP A 1005 33.97 8.41 31.51
N GLY A 1006 33.77 9.73 31.60
CA GLY A 1006 32.80 10.46 30.78
C GLY A 1006 33.25 10.51 29.31
N VAL A 1007 34.43 11.08 29.06
CA VAL A 1007 35.11 11.10 27.76
C VAL A 1007 36.54 10.58 27.92
N PHE A 1008 36.88 9.50 27.25
CA PHE A 1008 38.24 8.97 27.19
C PHE A 1008 38.82 9.18 25.78
N ILE A 1009 40.05 9.67 25.70
CA ILE A 1009 40.84 9.79 24.46
C ILE A 1009 42.17 9.08 24.72
N GLU A 1010 42.35 7.90 24.14
CA GLU A 1010 43.59 7.11 24.30
C GLU A 1010 44.69 7.58 23.33
N SER A 1011 44.31 8.02 22.13
CA SER A 1011 45.25 8.45 21.10
C SER A 1011 44.59 9.33 20.04
N GLY A 1012 45.41 9.98 19.21
CA GLY A 1012 44.98 10.94 18.19
C GLY A 1012 44.97 12.39 18.69
N THR A 1013 44.95 13.34 17.77
CA THR A 1013 45.12 14.78 18.07
C THR A 1013 44.03 15.64 17.43
N GLY A 1014 43.91 16.88 17.90
CA GLY A 1014 42.86 17.81 17.47
C GLY A 1014 41.44 17.39 17.89
N ASN A 1015 41.29 16.46 18.83
CA ASN A 1015 40.00 15.99 19.29
C ASN A 1015 39.41 16.98 20.31
N THR A 1016 38.49 17.82 19.86
CA THR A 1016 37.92 18.91 20.65
C THR A 1016 36.81 18.40 21.57
N VAL A 1017 36.90 18.69 22.87
CA VAL A 1017 35.80 18.47 23.83
C VAL A 1017 35.32 19.84 24.28
N THR A 1018 34.09 20.24 23.92
CA THR A 1018 33.66 21.63 24.13
C THR A 1018 32.20 21.81 24.53
N SER A 1019 31.97 22.72 25.47
CA SER A 1019 30.64 23.16 25.93
C SER A 1019 29.65 22.02 26.28
N ASN A 1020 30.15 20.93 26.89
CA ASN A 1020 29.33 19.80 27.38
C ASN A 1020 28.99 19.92 28.87
N SER A 1021 27.99 19.17 29.32
CA SER A 1021 27.73 18.87 30.73
C SER A 1021 28.28 17.48 31.03
N ILE A 1022 29.30 17.37 31.88
CA ILE A 1022 29.95 16.11 32.24
C ILE A 1022 30.02 15.99 33.77
N PHE A 1023 29.33 15.02 34.37
CA PHE A 1023 29.23 14.91 35.83
C PHE A 1023 28.87 13.50 36.32
N ALA A 1024 29.17 13.19 37.58
CA ALA A 1024 28.78 11.95 38.25
C ALA A 1024 29.19 10.64 37.52
N ASN A 1025 30.17 10.69 36.62
CA ASN A 1025 30.82 9.49 36.08
C ASN A 1025 31.79 8.93 37.12
N ALA A 1026 31.97 7.62 37.20
CA ALA A 1026 32.80 7.00 38.25
C ALA A 1026 34.31 7.17 38.03
N GLY A 1027 34.74 7.42 36.79
CA GLY A 1027 36.11 7.77 36.40
C GLY A 1027 36.34 9.28 36.35
N LEU A 1028 37.21 9.73 35.45
CA LEU A 1028 37.41 11.14 35.13
C LEU A 1028 36.31 11.64 34.18
N GLY A 1029 36.00 12.94 34.24
CA GLY A 1029 35.08 13.56 33.27
C GLY A 1029 35.68 13.58 31.86
N ILE A 1030 36.98 13.87 31.76
CA ILE A 1030 37.79 13.79 30.54
C ILE A 1030 39.11 13.11 30.94
N ASN A 1031 39.57 12.13 30.16
CA ASN A 1031 40.82 11.37 30.36
C ASN A 1031 41.65 11.35 29.07
N LEU A 1032 42.96 11.64 29.16
CA LEU A 1032 43.92 11.61 28.04
C LEU A 1032 44.96 10.47 28.10
N GLY A 1033 44.76 9.44 28.93
CA GLY A 1033 45.58 8.22 28.93
C GLY A 1033 46.21 7.81 30.27
N ALA A 1034 45.75 8.34 31.40
CA ALA A 1034 46.28 7.99 32.72
C ALA A 1034 45.17 7.85 33.78
N ASP A 1035 45.44 7.09 34.85
CA ASP A 1035 44.49 6.85 35.97
C ASP A 1035 44.13 8.14 36.77
N ARG A 1036 44.72 9.28 36.40
CA ARG A 1036 44.54 10.62 36.97
C ARG A 1036 44.82 11.65 35.87
N ALA A 1037 44.26 12.85 36.01
CA ALA A 1037 44.56 13.97 35.12
C ALA A 1037 46.07 14.16 34.94
N THR A 1038 46.50 14.28 33.68
CA THR A 1038 47.91 14.44 33.30
C THR A 1038 48.52 15.69 33.94
N PRO A 1039 49.69 15.61 34.59
CA PRO A 1039 50.26 16.78 35.28
C PRO A 1039 50.79 17.82 34.30
N ASN A 1040 50.45 19.10 34.51
CA ASN A 1040 51.15 20.20 33.84
C ASN A 1040 52.64 20.19 34.24
N ASP A 1041 53.55 19.91 33.29
CA ASP A 1041 54.98 19.70 33.56
C ASP A 1041 55.92 20.82 33.03
N ASP A 1042 55.36 21.76 32.25
CA ASP A 1042 56.06 22.86 31.57
C ASP A 1042 56.54 23.95 32.59
N MET A 1043 57.64 23.66 33.30
CA MET A 1043 58.28 24.59 34.23
C MET A 1043 59.38 25.44 33.57
N ALA A 1044 59.45 26.71 34.01
CA ALA A 1044 60.25 27.79 33.42
C ALA A 1044 61.65 27.38 32.91
N GLY A 1045 61.81 27.33 31.59
CA GLY A 1045 63.08 27.11 30.90
C GLY A 1045 63.34 25.67 30.43
N ARG A 1046 62.36 24.76 30.56
CA ARG A 1046 62.32 23.50 29.81
C ARG A 1046 61.25 23.57 28.74
N GLU A 1047 61.35 22.69 27.75
CA GLU A 1047 60.33 22.53 26.71
C GLU A 1047 59.45 21.34 27.12
N ASP A 1048 58.16 21.56 27.32
CA ASP A 1048 57.15 20.51 27.15
C ASP A 1048 57.39 19.79 25.80
N ALA A 1049 57.54 18.48 25.91
CA ALA A 1049 57.87 17.55 24.83
C ALA A 1049 56.89 16.36 24.82
N ASP A 1050 55.76 16.49 25.52
CA ASP A 1050 54.82 15.40 25.74
C ASP A 1050 54.02 15.12 24.47
N ALA A 1051 53.87 13.84 24.18
CA ALA A 1051 53.21 13.32 22.99
C ALA A 1051 52.24 12.21 23.40
N GLY A 1052 51.00 12.30 22.92
CA GLY A 1052 49.91 11.42 23.32
C GLY A 1052 48.57 11.91 22.77
N ALA A 1053 47.48 11.46 23.38
CA ALA A 1053 46.15 11.99 23.10
C ALA A 1053 46.12 13.51 23.25
N ASN A 1054 45.65 14.24 22.23
CA ASN A 1054 45.61 15.70 22.23
C ASN A 1054 46.95 16.39 22.64
N ASN A 1055 48.10 15.81 22.29
CA ASN A 1055 49.43 16.28 22.71
C ASN A 1055 49.58 16.44 24.24
N LEU A 1056 48.75 15.77 25.06
CA LEU A 1056 48.65 15.97 26.51
C LEU A 1056 48.53 17.46 26.90
N GLN A 1057 47.68 18.20 26.17
CA GLN A 1057 47.43 19.63 26.38
C GLN A 1057 47.24 19.98 27.87
N ASN A 1058 48.09 20.88 28.37
CA ASN A 1058 48.06 21.36 29.75
C ASN A 1058 46.70 22.02 30.07
N PHE A 1059 46.11 21.70 31.23
CA PHE A 1059 44.86 22.31 31.68
C PHE A 1059 45.09 23.72 32.28
N PRO A 1060 44.06 24.59 32.37
CA PRO A 1060 44.17 25.91 32.98
C PRO A 1060 44.45 25.82 34.49
N VAL A 1061 45.45 26.55 34.98
CA VAL A 1061 45.67 26.72 36.43
C VAL A 1061 44.78 27.86 36.92
N LEU A 1062 43.83 27.53 37.79
CA LEU A 1062 42.93 28.50 38.44
C LEU A 1062 43.57 29.00 39.75
N HIS A 1063 43.66 30.32 39.94
CA HIS A 1063 44.34 30.93 41.09
C HIS A 1063 43.35 31.48 42.13
N GLU A 1064 42.49 32.39 41.70
CA GLU A 1064 41.58 33.15 42.56
C GLU A 1064 40.21 33.18 41.88
N ILE A 1065 39.18 32.78 42.64
CA ILE A 1065 37.80 32.83 42.15
C ILE A 1065 36.90 33.47 43.21
N VAL A 1066 36.39 34.65 42.90
CA VAL A 1066 35.63 35.49 43.82
C VAL A 1066 34.28 35.84 43.21
N ALA A 1067 33.21 35.65 43.99
CA ALA A 1067 31.88 36.11 43.65
C ALA A 1067 31.60 37.46 44.32
N GLU A 1068 31.62 38.55 43.56
CA GLU A 1068 31.41 39.93 44.06
C GLU A 1068 30.52 40.72 43.10
N ASN A 1069 29.54 41.47 43.63
CA ASN A 1069 28.70 42.40 42.86
C ASN A 1069 28.06 41.79 41.59
N ASP A 1070 27.45 40.61 41.73
CA ASP A 1070 26.82 39.85 40.63
C ASP A 1070 27.79 39.35 39.54
N LEU A 1071 29.11 39.40 39.81
CA LEU A 1071 30.17 38.93 38.92
C LEU A 1071 31.01 37.82 39.56
N LEU A 1072 31.22 36.76 38.77
CA LEU A 1072 32.14 35.67 39.06
C LEU A 1072 33.47 36.01 38.40
N ARG A 1073 34.42 36.52 39.18
CA ARG A 1073 35.76 36.87 38.71
C ARG A 1073 36.67 35.65 38.83
N ILE A 1074 37.35 35.30 37.75
CA ILE A 1074 38.27 34.16 37.69
C ILE A 1074 39.62 34.66 37.21
N ALA A 1075 40.66 34.45 38.03
CA ALA A 1075 42.06 34.62 37.64
C ALA A 1075 42.67 33.26 37.28
N TYR A 1076 43.25 33.14 36.09
CA TYR A 1076 43.77 31.88 35.56
C TYR A 1076 45.03 32.06 34.71
N SER A 1077 45.80 31.00 34.53
CA SER A 1077 46.98 30.96 33.65
C SER A 1077 47.05 29.64 32.86
N ILE A 1078 47.70 29.64 31.69
CA ILE A 1078 47.96 28.43 30.90
C ILE A 1078 49.47 28.24 30.72
N THR A 1079 49.96 27.04 31.03
CA THR A 1079 51.40 26.71 30.98
C THR A 1079 51.87 26.18 29.63
N SER A 1080 51.01 25.72 28.72
CA SER A 1080 51.40 25.03 27.46
C SER A 1080 52.33 25.83 26.53
N THR A 1081 53.44 25.23 26.14
CA THR A 1081 54.42 25.83 25.22
C THR A 1081 53.84 26.06 23.80
N PRO A 1082 54.15 27.19 23.13
CA PRO A 1082 53.75 27.43 21.73
C PRO A 1082 54.29 26.42 20.71
N LYS A 1083 55.18 25.51 21.13
CA LYS A 1083 55.73 24.41 20.33
C LYS A 1083 54.80 23.17 20.31
N ASN A 1084 54.02 22.96 21.36
CA ASN A 1084 53.14 21.79 21.53
C ASN A 1084 51.64 22.16 21.43
N SER A 1085 51.29 23.43 21.71
CA SER A 1085 49.93 23.95 21.60
C SER A 1085 49.88 25.24 20.78
N HIS A 1086 49.02 25.27 19.76
CA HIS A 1086 48.86 26.45 18.92
C HIS A 1086 47.90 27.49 19.52
N TYR A 1087 48.34 28.74 19.56
CA TYR A 1087 47.56 29.87 20.09
C TYR A 1087 46.65 30.52 19.01
N PRO A 1088 45.52 31.13 19.40
CA PRO A 1088 45.04 31.29 20.78
C PRO A 1088 44.37 30.02 21.32
N ILE A 1089 44.39 29.88 22.65
CA ILE A 1089 43.79 28.76 23.38
C ILE A 1089 42.43 29.21 23.92
N LYS A 1090 41.37 28.47 23.60
CA LYS A 1090 40.03 28.65 24.19
C LYS A 1090 40.04 28.03 25.59
N VAL A 1091 39.60 28.77 26.59
CA VAL A 1091 39.39 28.25 27.96
C VAL A 1091 37.91 28.27 28.27
N GLU A 1092 37.38 27.13 28.69
CA GLU A 1092 35.98 26.98 29.07
C GLU A 1092 35.86 26.72 30.57
N PHE A 1093 34.94 27.41 31.23
CA PHE A 1093 34.74 27.35 32.69
C PHE A 1093 33.41 26.67 33.01
N PHE A 1094 33.42 25.81 34.02
CA PHE A 1094 32.28 25.00 34.41
C PHE A 1094 32.10 25.02 35.93
N LYS A 1095 30.86 25.04 36.40
CA LYS A 1095 30.53 24.61 37.77
C LYS A 1095 30.82 23.11 37.85
N ALA A 1096 31.58 22.71 38.85
CA ALA A 1096 31.94 21.32 39.06
C ALA A 1096 30.91 20.59 39.93
N ASP A 1097 30.73 19.30 39.66
CA ASP A 1097 30.02 18.38 40.55
C ASP A 1097 30.89 18.02 41.79
N PRO A 1098 30.40 17.19 42.73
CA PRO A 1098 31.18 16.75 43.89
C PRO A 1098 32.43 15.91 43.56
N SER A 1099 32.56 15.37 42.33
CA SER A 1099 33.72 14.59 41.89
C SER A 1099 34.79 15.43 41.16
N GLY A 1100 34.49 16.69 40.83
CA GLY A 1100 35.40 17.59 40.11
C GLY A 1100 35.22 17.56 38.58
N GLN A 1101 34.06 17.14 38.08
CA GLN A 1101 33.71 17.11 36.66
C GLN A 1101 32.82 18.31 36.30
N GLY A 1102 32.96 18.85 35.09
CA GLY A 1102 32.26 20.06 34.63
C GLY A 1102 30.75 19.88 34.37
N GLN A 1103 29.93 19.97 35.42
CA GLN A 1103 28.48 19.79 35.35
C GLN A 1103 27.75 20.88 34.56
N GLN A 1104 28.09 22.16 34.74
CA GLN A 1104 27.35 23.26 34.11
C GLN A 1104 28.30 24.27 33.49
N TYR A 1105 28.16 24.51 32.19
CA TYR A 1105 28.91 25.52 31.45
C TYR A 1105 28.59 26.94 31.94
N LEU A 1106 29.63 27.72 32.24
CA LEU A 1106 29.52 29.11 32.74
C LEU A 1106 29.92 30.15 31.69
N GLY A 1107 30.80 29.77 30.76
CA GLY A 1107 31.30 30.65 29.71
C GLY A 1107 32.72 30.27 29.26
N ALA A 1108 33.26 31.06 28.33
CA ALA A 1108 34.61 30.87 27.80
C ALA A 1108 35.38 32.19 27.68
N ASP A 1109 36.70 32.09 27.63
CA ASP A 1109 37.63 33.17 27.30
C ASP A 1109 38.67 32.67 26.28
N ILE A 1110 39.34 33.61 25.60
CA ILE A 1110 40.38 33.35 24.61
C ILE A 1110 41.73 33.82 25.16
N TYR A 1111 42.63 32.88 25.45
CA TYR A 1111 43.96 33.15 25.99
C TYR A 1111 45.00 33.16 24.86
N THR A 1112 45.70 34.28 24.71
CA THR A 1112 46.61 34.56 23.59
C THR A 1112 48.08 34.37 23.97
N SER A 1113 48.95 34.34 22.97
CA SER A 1113 50.40 34.34 23.20
C SER A 1113 50.90 35.63 23.85
N ALA A 1114 50.16 36.74 23.76
CA ALA A 1114 50.44 37.97 24.48
C ALA A 1114 50.12 37.82 25.98
N ASP A 1115 49.00 37.19 26.34
CA ASP A 1115 48.64 36.93 27.74
C ASP A 1115 49.69 36.05 28.45
N ARG A 1116 50.27 35.06 27.75
CA ARG A 1116 51.41 34.26 28.25
C ARG A 1116 52.64 35.11 28.57
N MET A 1117 52.91 36.14 27.76
CA MET A 1117 54.08 37.01 27.93
C MET A 1117 53.87 38.11 28.98
N ASP A 1118 52.63 38.52 29.23
CA ASP A 1118 52.26 39.56 30.21
C ASP A 1118 52.06 38.98 31.62
N GLY A 1119 53.07 38.28 32.13
CA GLY A 1119 53.05 37.64 33.46
C GLY A 1119 52.15 36.40 33.58
N GLY A 1120 51.42 36.02 32.53
CA GLY A 1120 50.72 34.74 32.41
C GLY A 1120 49.41 34.60 33.17
N ILE A 1121 48.99 35.58 33.98
CA ILE A 1121 47.72 35.54 34.73
C ILE A 1121 46.69 36.46 34.06
N LYS A 1122 45.73 35.86 33.37
CA LYS A 1122 44.57 36.57 32.80
C LYS A 1122 43.41 36.58 33.79
N ARG A 1123 42.55 37.60 33.70
CA ARG A 1123 41.33 37.72 34.51
C ARG A 1123 40.11 37.87 33.60
N VAL A 1124 39.10 37.06 33.85
CA VAL A 1124 37.78 37.11 33.20
C VAL A 1124 36.68 37.34 34.24
N SER A 1125 35.51 37.80 33.80
CA SER A 1125 34.34 37.98 34.65
C SER A 1125 33.07 37.54 33.93
N PHE A 1126 32.35 36.60 34.53
CA PHE A 1126 31.02 36.16 34.08
C PHE A 1126 29.96 36.72 35.02
N ARG A 1127 28.70 36.84 34.57
CA ARG A 1127 27.59 37.15 35.51
C ARG A 1127 27.32 35.94 36.40
N LEU A 1128 26.99 36.16 37.67
CA LEU A 1128 26.43 35.08 38.50
C LEU A 1128 25.05 34.70 37.95
N GLY A 1129 24.98 33.58 37.25
CA GLY A 1129 23.69 32.89 37.06
C GLY A 1129 23.16 32.42 38.42
N SER A 1130 21.84 32.24 38.51
CA SER A 1130 21.14 31.77 39.72
C SER A 1130 21.62 30.41 40.28
N ALA A 1131 22.42 29.68 39.50
CA ALA A 1131 22.99 28.38 39.83
C ALA A 1131 24.35 28.43 40.58
N MET A 1132 25.03 29.59 40.63
CA MET A 1132 26.34 29.75 41.27
C MET A 1132 26.26 30.42 42.65
N ARG A 1133 27.00 29.89 43.63
CA ARG A 1133 27.06 30.38 45.02
C ARG A 1133 28.47 30.30 45.58
N THR A 1134 28.77 31.13 46.58
CA THR A 1134 29.98 30.98 47.39
C THR A 1134 30.05 29.57 47.97
N GLY A 1135 31.19 28.90 47.78
CA GLY A 1135 31.41 27.53 48.21
C GLY A 1135 31.11 26.45 47.17
N ASP A 1136 30.53 26.79 46.00
CA ASP A 1136 30.57 25.94 44.81
C ASP A 1136 32.02 25.75 44.33
N TRP A 1137 32.26 24.73 43.50
CA TRP A 1137 33.55 24.44 42.88
C TRP A 1137 33.50 24.76 41.39
N ILE A 1138 34.64 25.16 40.83
CA ILE A 1138 34.82 25.42 39.40
C ILE A 1138 36.00 24.62 38.87
N VAL A 1139 35.82 24.08 37.68
CA VAL A 1139 36.85 23.48 36.84
C VAL A 1139 36.87 24.14 35.47
N ALA A 1140 37.96 23.97 34.74
CA ALA A 1140 38.13 24.52 33.41
C ALA A 1140 38.91 23.56 32.50
N THR A 1141 38.70 23.69 31.20
CA THR A 1141 39.48 23.01 30.15
C THR A 1141 40.21 24.02 29.27
N ALA A 1142 41.27 23.60 28.61
CA ALA A 1142 42.00 24.36 27.61
C ALA A 1142 41.94 23.63 26.26
N THR A 1143 41.44 24.29 25.22
CA THR A 1143 41.45 23.79 23.84
C THR A 1143 42.35 24.68 22.99
N ASP A 1144 43.40 24.11 22.40
CA ASP A 1144 44.27 24.87 21.50
C ASP A 1144 43.61 25.13 20.13
N ARG A 1145 44.30 25.91 19.27
CA ARG A 1145 43.80 26.27 17.94
C ARG A 1145 43.61 25.08 16.99
N ASP A 1146 44.33 23.98 17.19
CA ASP A 1146 44.26 22.78 16.36
C ASP A 1146 43.19 21.79 16.86
N GLY A 1147 42.58 22.08 18.02
CA GLY A 1147 41.48 21.34 18.62
C GLY A 1147 41.90 20.43 19.78
N ASN A 1148 43.17 20.43 20.18
CA ASN A 1148 43.66 19.62 21.29
C ASN A 1148 43.07 20.14 22.61
N THR A 1149 42.26 19.32 23.29
CA THR A 1149 41.61 19.68 24.58
C THR A 1149 42.19 18.90 25.75
N SER A 1150 42.47 19.58 26.86
CA SER A 1150 42.93 19.02 28.13
C SER A 1150 41.84 18.28 28.91
N GLU A 1151 42.21 17.53 29.96
CA GLU A 1151 41.30 17.19 31.05
C GLU A 1151 40.78 18.44 31.79
N PHE A 1152 39.81 18.23 32.70
CA PHE A 1152 39.43 19.24 33.68
C PHE A 1152 40.58 19.50 34.66
N CYS A 1153 40.89 20.77 34.91
CA CYS A 1153 41.83 21.15 35.96
C CYS A 1153 41.28 20.82 37.37
N PRO A 1154 42.14 20.73 38.41
CA PRO A 1154 41.69 20.49 39.78
C PRO A 1154 40.68 21.54 40.26
N PRO A 1155 39.58 21.14 40.94
CA PRO A 1155 38.50 22.03 41.31
C PRO A 1155 38.93 23.11 42.31
N VAL A 1156 38.64 24.36 42.00
CA VAL A 1156 38.87 25.52 42.89
C VAL A 1156 37.55 26.06 43.42
N LYS A 1157 37.51 26.33 44.72
CA LYS A 1157 36.29 26.75 45.43
C LYS A 1157 36.04 28.25 45.28
N VAL A 1158 34.80 28.63 44.97
CA VAL A 1158 34.36 30.04 44.93
C VAL A 1158 34.44 30.63 46.33
N GLN A 1159 35.23 31.69 46.48
CA GLN A 1159 35.43 32.41 47.73
C GLN A 1159 34.46 33.59 47.86
N SER A 1160 34.22 34.01 49.10
CA SER A 1160 33.71 35.36 49.38
C SER A 1160 34.83 36.39 49.16
N PRO A 1161 34.51 37.63 48.76
CA PRO A 1161 35.48 38.72 48.67
C PRO A 1161 36.10 39.08 50.02
#